data_AF-A0ABD5PRK1-F1
#
_entry.id   AF-A0ABD5PRK1-F1
#
_cell.length_a   1.000
_cell.length_b   1.000
_cell.length_c   1.000
_cell.angle_alpha   90.00
_cell.angle_beta   90.00
_cell.angle_gamma   90.00
#
_symmetry.space_group_name_H-M   'P 1'
#
loop_
_entity.id
_entity.type
_entity.pdbx_description
1 polymer ?
#
loop_
_entity_poly.entity_id
_entity_poly.type
_entity_poly.pdbx_seq_one_letter_code
_entity_poly.pdbx_strand_id
1 'polypeptide(L)'
;MWQNWRGSGDDTDRGVSPIVGITLLFGMVFVGAILVFVMGSAMFDTVGSEVDREKVHLCMGEADHRLGTVVATRTEQPMAFDDPDCQPEVVEEGALEITWFNSSDEDPDWDNESRTVSEDLGALKFELDDRTIAHQGGGIWERTDSGARVVKAPNVGFDGNETLQLDFMQLDSVEAAGSQSKAQHDYESGSSAVENLTSAVETSDGEDFALRIESRYAEAWERHLEREAEGVDKWNVSVTRKDDEVVMKVEDIGDVPADPHFLIDRDYGLTTHDEGYPHAIENNRVEQGDRFRINASLTNYGDTESDVEATISIWNESELVEERTIESKNEYDTGESVFTGEHEKWDNNHFFHVGSEGEHGIDLTPGEEYTYDVETGPGGDSLVERGTFLVVDEPPEFAIQNVDIDGPVTPRESLTVDARIKNQGEQHKQFVWLEGFDGNVVDIGELELDRNEQKTVTLEWGSVDVPAEPDEAEITVGTETDSETVDVDIDPLLEVSDIEVLDDPVEEGDPVTVRADIEAIGGETEQDVVLEGFDGTEVDRRSVTVSGSETVTLQYDDVGEPTGRVTVRTDDDEMEEVVVVDRDGPVCGAVSYDGSGTGSDPYQVSTVDELQCIDDQGLDAHYELVDDIDAHGTEYWNDGAGFEPIGDQWFWGNEFAGDFDGNGHAIKGLHIHRPDENFVGLFAINEYFDDSGPGVGEGSKIHDLRLENVSVHGQQVTGGLIGAAGGVIENVRVSGEVTAEYQEVGGIAGSAHNADLDNRLVSEATVKGGVPAAATHEVYHPWGADNMGIGGIVGSTGYNTEVSTAYSLADVEGPFAVGGIVGWTSDFASDNEQMYWAEGDIELTADPWEIEDYLNWMGRPVHSADNTGGAIFGRGDDANDGFDDSVYYNVDDHESAFGEHVIGEQIDVTGRHTHEMQGLNATDPGKLGNLHYEEDGGPWVAIPDTYPRFAWELEAEGVFEVEIDDIEEDVTAGETATIDVTVTSRYQDRDEESVTQTITLTNPDGQIVDTEQVTLESSLDEDDEKEISLVWQTDFGDDGVGNVTVRSDDREDSAQIEIDSIDDRTGESDSSVDDIVGGDSEIDIDVDAVEVS
;
A
#
# COMPACT_ATOMS: atom_id res chain seq x y z
N MET A 1 -45.26 -25.86 -48.80
CA MET A 1 -45.71 -26.79 -49.86
C MET A 1 -44.43 -27.41 -50.46
N TRP A 2 -43.83 -28.43 -49.85
CA TRP A 2 -43.90 -29.88 -50.16
C TRP A 2 -43.09 -30.59 -49.04
N GLN A 3 -43.70 -31.31 -48.09
CA GLN A 3 -43.92 -32.78 -48.00
C GLN A 3 -42.70 -33.72 -48.16
N ASN A 4 -42.38 -34.36 -47.03
CA ASN A 4 -42.12 -35.80 -46.79
C ASN A 4 -41.16 -36.59 -47.69
N TRP A 5 -40.22 -37.29 -47.05
CA TRP A 5 -40.07 -38.74 -47.26
C TRP A 5 -39.48 -39.46 -46.02
N ARG A 6 -40.13 -40.57 -45.65
CA ARG A 6 -39.78 -41.56 -44.61
C ARG A 6 -39.50 -42.89 -45.30
N GLY A 7 -38.59 -43.71 -44.76
CA GLY A 7 -38.43 -45.15 -45.05
C GLY A 7 -36.95 -45.54 -45.04
N SER A 8 -36.38 -46.14 -43.99
CA SER A 8 -36.54 -47.47 -43.34
C SER A 8 -35.55 -48.54 -43.86
N GLY A 9 -34.76 -49.08 -42.92
CA GLY A 9 -34.10 -50.39 -42.94
C GLY A 9 -32.73 -50.44 -43.62
N ASP A 10 -31.74 -51.22 -43.20
CA ASP A 10 -31.51 -52.10 -42.05
C ASP A 10 -29.99 -52.44 -42.04
N ASP A 11 -29.43 -52.71 -40.86
CA ASP A 11 -28.15 -53.39 -40.52
C ASP A 11 -26.83 -53.14 -41.30
N THR A 12 -25.79 -52.68 -40.58
CA THR A 12 -24.53 -53.44 -40.35
C THR A 12 -23.49 -52.64 -39.54
N ASP A 13 -22.95 -53.30 -38.51
CA ASP A 13 -21.78 -52.97 -37.68
C ASP A 13 -20.74 -52.03 -38.30
N ARG A 14 -20.42 -50.95 -37.57
CA ARG A 14 -19.06 -50.40 -37.46
C ARG A 14 -18.86 -49.80 -36.07
N GLY A 15 -18.36 -50.61 -35.14
CA GLY A 15 -17.66 -50.09 -33.97
C GLY A 15 -16.50 -49.21 -34.46
N VAL A 16 -16.58 -47.92 -34.15
CA VAL A 16 -15.51 -46.97 -34.44
C VAL A 16 -14.43 -47.21 -33.39
N SER A 17 -13.22 -47.55 -33.84
CA SER A 17 -12.05 -47.77 -32.97
C SER A 17 -11.89 -46.60 -31.98
N PRO A 18 -11.55 -46.83 -30.70
CA PRO A 18 -11.32 -45.76 -29.72
C PRO A 18 -10.32 -44.71 -30.22
N ILE A 19 -9.35 -45.12 -31.03
CA ILE A 19 -8.37 -44.22 -31.66
C ILE A 19 -9.07 -43.25 -32.63
N VAL A 20 -10.01 -43.73 -33.43
CA VAL A 20 -10.76 -42.87 -34.37
C VAL A 20 -11.73 -41.97 -33.61
N GLY A 21 -12.29 -42.41 -32.47
CA GLY A 21 -13.08 -41.58 -31.57
C GLY A 21 -12.27 -40.45 -30.96
N ILE A 22 -11.08 -40.74 -30.42
CA ILE A 22 -10.15 -39.75 -29.87
C ILE A 22 -9.63 -38.81 -30.97
N THR A 23 -9.28 -39.32 -32.16
CA THR A 23 -8.84 -38.46 -33.28
C THR A 23 -9.96 -37.57 -33.81
N LEU A 24 -11.22 -38.03 -33.81
CA LEU A 24 -12.37 -37.19 -34.15
C LEU A 24 -12.69 -36.17 -33.05
N LEU A 25 -12.50 -36.52 -31.78
CA LEU A 25 -12.63 -35.60 -30.65
C LEU A 25 -11.56 -34.51 -30.69
N PHE A 26 -10.28 -34.87 -30.84
CA PHE A 26 -9.22 -33.90 -31.07
C PHE A 26 -9.46 -33.10 -32.34
N GLY A 27 -9.94 -33.72 -33.42
CA GLY A 27 -10.30 -33.01 -34.64
C GLY A 27 -11.45 -32.01 -34.44
N MET A 28 -12.48 -32.34 -33.66
CA MET A 28 -13.59 -31.45 -33.34
C MET A 28 -13.19 -30.35 -32.36
N VAL A 29 -12.38 -30.67 -31.36
CA VAL A 29 -11.85 -29.68 -30.41
C VAL A 29 -10.90 -28.73 -31.14
N PHE A 30 -10.06 -29.23 -32.05
CA PHE A 30 -9.15 -28.40 -32.84
C PHE A 30 -9.90 -27.53 -33.86
N VAL A 31 -10.92 -28.08 -34.53
CA VAL A 31 -11.80 -27.28 -35.41
C VAL A 31 -12.62 -26.28 -34.61
N GLY A 32 -13.10 -26.65 -33.42
CA GLY A 32 -13.82 -25.77 -32.49
C GLY A 32 -12.94 -24.64 -31.99
N ALA A 33 -11.70 -24.95 -31.58
CA ALA A 33 -10.71 -23.96 -31.16
C ALA A 33 -10.33 -23.02 -32.31
N ILE A 34 -10.16 -23.52 -33.54
CA ILE A 34 -9.94 -22.66 -34.71
C ILE A 34 -11.16 -21.79 -34.99
N LEU A 35 -12.38 -22.30 -34.85
CA LEU A 35 -13.61 -21.54 -35.09
C LEU A 35 -13.81 -20.46 -34.03
N VAL A 36 -13.53 -20.77 -32.76
CA VAL A 36 -13.54 -19.81 -31.64
C VAL A 36 -12.42 -18.79 -31.79
N PHE A 37 -11.22 -19.19 -32.22
CA PHE A 37 -10.12 -18.28 -32.48
C PHE A 37 -10.42 -17.35 -33.66
N VAL A 38 -11.05 -17.84 -34.73
CA VAL A 38 -11.43 -17.03 -35.90
C VAL A 38 -12.62 -16.11 -35.60
N MET A 39 -13.63 -16.58 -34.84
CA MET A 39 -14.72 -15.71 -34.38
C MET A 39 -14.25 -14.72 -33.32
N GLY A 40 -13.30 -15.13 -32.47
CA GLY A 40 -12.63 -14.29 -31.49
C GLY A 40 -11.81 -13.20 -32.16
N SER A 41 -10.94 -13.52 -33.12
CA SER A 41 -10.16 -12.50 -33.83
C SER A 41 -11.05 -11.54 -34.62
N ALA A 42 -12.13 -12.02 -35.25
CA ALA A 42 -13.06 -11.14 -35.95
C ALA A 42 -13.84 -10.23 -34.98
N MET A 43 -14.22 -10.71 -33.79
CA MET A 43 -14.82 -9.87 -32.74
C MET A 43 -13.80 -8.88 -32.16
N PHE A 44 -12.56 -9.29 -31.90
CA PHE A 44 -11.50 -8.43 -31.40
C PHE A 44 -11.12 -7.33 -32.41
N ASP A 45 -11.06 -7.61 -33.71
CA ASP A 45 -10.86 -6.57 -34.75
C ASP A 45 -12.04 -5.58 -34.82
N THR A 46 -13.27 -6.06 -34.56
CA THR A 46 -14.47 -5.21 -34.59
C THR A 46 -14.59 -4.35 -33.31
N VAL A 47 -14.21 -4.89 -32.15
CA VAL A 47 -14.18 -4.14 -30.88
C VAL A 47 -13.00 -3.18 -30.85
N GLY A 48 -11.83 -3.58 -31.37
CA GLY A 48 -10.66 -2.71 -31.50
C GLY A 48 -10.96 -1.48 -32.34
N SER A 49 -11.53 -1.66 -33.54
CA SER A 49 -11.89 -0.53 -34.41
C SER A 49 -12.98 0.40 -33.86
N GLU A 50 -13.87 -0.08 -32.99
CA GLU A 50 -14.90 0.77 -32.34
C GLU A 50 -14.31 1.53 -31.14
N VAL A 51 -13.38 0.92 -30.40
CA VAL A 51 -12.60 1.59 -29.34
C VAL A 51 -11.66 2.65 -29.92
N ASP A 52 -10.93 2.32 -30.99
CA ASP A 52 -10.03 3.27 -31.68
C ASP A 52 -10.82 4.46 -32.23
N ARG A 53 -12.06 4.21 -32.69
CA ARG A 53 -12.98 5.27 -33.13
C ARG A 53 -13.40 6.19 -31.98
N GLU A 54 -13.79 5.67 -30.82
CA GLU A 54 -14.15 6.52 -29.67
C GLU A 54 -12.92 7.29 -29.13
N LYS A 55 -11.75 6.67 -29.12
CA LYS A 55 -10.48 7.32 -28.76
C LYS A 55 -10.12 8.47 -29.69
N VAL A 56 -10.16 8.26 -31.01
CA VAL A 56 -9.89 9.33 -31.98
C VAL A 56 -10.94 10.44 -31.91
N HIS A 57 -12.19 10.14 -31.55
CA HIS A 57 -13.19 11.17 -31.30
C HIS A 57 -12.89 12.02 -30.05
N LEU A 58 -12.40 11.42 -28.96
CA LEU A 58 -11.93 12.13 -27.78
C LEU A 58 -10.71 12.99 -28.09
N CYS A 59 -9.72 12.44 -28.80
CA CYS A 59 -8.52 13.17 -29.21
C CYS A 59 -8.84 14.31 -30.19
N MET A 60 -9.79 14.11 -31.12
CA MET A 60 -10.27 15.17 -32.00
C MET A 60 -11.06 16.24 -31.22
N GLY A 61 -11.83 15.86 -30.20
CA GLY A 61 -12.53 16.79 -29.32
C GLY A 61 -11.57 17.67 -28.51
N GLU A 62 -10.51 17.06 -27.98
CA GLU A 62 -9.44 17.78 -27.29
C GLU A 62 -8.62 18.65 -28.26
N ALA A 63 -8.31 18.17 -29.46
CA ALA A 63 -7.66 18.98 -30.50
C ALA A 63 -8.53 20.18 -30.91
N ASP A 64 -9.84 19.99 -31.06
CA ASP A 64 -10.83 21.05 -31.33
C ASP A 64 -10.95 22.04 -30.15
N HIS A 65 -10.90 21.56 -28.90
CA HIS A 65 -10.86 22.41 -27.71
C HIS A 65 -9.56 23.24 -27.64
N ARG A 66 -8.40 22.63 -27.93
CA ARG A 66 -7.11 23.33 -28.02
C ARG A 66 -7.09 24.33 -29.16
N LEU A 67 -7.63 23.99 -30.34
CA LEU A 67 -7.78 24.93 -31.45
C LEU A 67 -8.72 26.09 -31.08
N GLY A 68 -9.82 25.81 -30.39
CA GLY A 68 -10.70 26.83 -29.81
C GLY A 68 -9.97 27.72 -28.80
N THR A 69 -9.09 27.14 -27.99
CA THR A 69 -8.22 27.87 -27.05
C THR A 69 -7.18 28.70 -27.79
N VAL A 70 -6.57 28.22 -28.88
CA VAL A 70 -5.68 29.01 -29.75
C VAL A 70 -6.42 30.22 -30.31
N VAL A 71 -7.67 30.04 -30.74
CA VAL A 71 -8.52 31.13 -31.27
C VAL A 71 -8.91 32.11 -30.16
N ALA A 72 -9.32 31.62 -28.99
CA ALA A 72 -9.79 32.46 -27.88
C ALA A 72 -8.65 33.18 -27.13
N THR A 73 -7.54 32.48 -26.88
CA THR A 73 -6.44 32.95 -26.02
C THR A 73 -5.22 33.44 -26.80
N ARG A 74 -5.18 33.22 -28.13
CA ARG A 74 -4.05 33.57 -29.02
C ARG A 74 -2.71 32.93 -28.64
N THR A 75 -2.73 31.90 -27.80
CA THR A 75 -1.55 31.18 -27.32
C THR A 75 -1.32 29.93 -28.15
N GLU A 76 -0.08 29.66 -28.57
CA GLU A 76 0.28 28.42 -29.27
C GLU A 76 -0.05 27.19 -28.42
N GLN A 77 -0.74 26.21 -29.01
CA GLN A 77 -1.05 24.95 -28.33
C GLN A 77 -0.30 23.78 -28.95
N PRO A 78 0.33 22.90 -28.14
CA PRO A 78 0.92 21.67 -28.63
C PRO A 78 -0.17 20.72 -29.14
N MET A 79 0.02 20.20 -30.35
CA MET A 79 -0.87 19.23 -30.99
C MET A 79 -0.30 17.80 -30.90
N ALA A 80 0.74 17.60 -30.09
CA ALA A 80 1.23 16.28 -29.71
C ALA A 80 0.44 15.77 -28.51
N PHE A 81 0.00 14.52 -28.61
CA PHE A 81 -0.64 13.77 -27.54
C PHE A 81 0.31 12.68 -27.05
N ASP A 82 0.20 12.27 -25.78
CA ASP A 82 1.06 11.20 -25.24
C ASP A 82 0.71 9.83 -25.85
N ASP A 83 -0.52 9.66 -26.35
CA ASP A 83 -0.96 8.45 -27.03
C ASP A 83 -0.45 8.43 -28.49
N PRO A 84 0.32 7.39 -28.91
CA PRO A 84 0.79 7.24 -30.28
C PRO A 84 -0.32 7.06 -31.32
N ASP A 85 -1.52 6.63 -30.92
CA ASP A 85 -2.69 6.52 -31.82
C ASP A 85 -3.42 7.87 -32.00
N CYS A 86 -3.04 8.90 -31.24
CA CYS A 86 -3.58 10.26 -31.31
C CYS A 86 -2.58 11.27 -31.89
N GLN A 87 -1.81 10.88 -32.89
CA GLN A 87 -0.89 11.81 -33.59
C GLN A 87 -1.55 12.41 -34.83
N PRO A 88 -2.04 13.67 -34.79
CA PRO A 88 -2.65 14.29 -35.97
C PRO A 88 -1.58 14.72 -37.00
N GLU A 89 -1.97 14.64 -38.28
CA GLU A 89 -1.17 15.21 -39.37
C GLU A 89 -1.81 16.54 -39.81
N VAL A 90 -1.04 17.63 -39.76
CA VAL A 90 -1.43 18.91 -40.36
C VAL A 90 -1.08 18.85 -41.84
N VAL A 91 -2.05 19.09 -42.72
CA VAL A 91 -1.86 19.11 -44.17
C VAL A 91 -2.41 20.38 -44.77
N GLU A 92 -1.66 20.95 -45.72
CA GLU A 92 -2.13 22.03 -46.60
C GLU A 92 -3.12 21.44 -47.63
N GLU A 93 -4.34 21.14 -47.19
CA GLU A 93 -5.43 20.68 -48.05
C GLU A 93 -6.62 21.63 -47.99
N GLY A 94 -7.22 21.90 -49.15
CA GLY A 94 -8.44 22.68 -49.32
C GLY A 94 -8.21 24.19 -49.46
N ALA A 95 -9.05 24.83 -50.26
CA ALA A 95 -8.94 26.26 -50.56
C ALA A 95 -10.32 26.92 -50.53
N LEU A 96 -10.31 28.19 -50.16
CA LEU A 96 -11.46 29.08 -50.12
C LEU A 96 -11.26 30.21 -51.13
N GLU A 97 -12.27 30.46 -51.95
CA GLU A 97 -12.28 31.61 -52.86
C GLU A 97 -13.58 32.38 -52.73
N ILE A 98 -13.47 33.70 -52.73
CA ILE A 98 -14.60 34.62 -52.63
C ILE A 98 -14.52 35.61 -53.77
N THR A 99 -15.63 35.85 -54.46
CA THR A 99 -15.66 36.81 -55.56
C THR A 99 -16.95 37.63 -55.61
N TRP A 100 -16.83 38.89 -56.00
CA TRP A 100 -17.96 39.76 -56.31
C TRP A 100 -18.23 39.76 -57.82
N PHE A 101 -19.48 39.56 -58.20
CA PHE A 101 -19.89 39.50 -59.61
C PHE A 101 -21.16 40.32 -59.87
N ASN A 102 -21.54 40.43 -61.14
CA ASN A 102 -22.75 41.15 -61.54
C ASN A 102 -23.77 40.16 -62.08
N SER A 103 -25.04 40.33 -61.71
CA SER A 103 -26.20 39.49 -62.08
C SER A 103 -26.37 39.21 -63.59
N SER A 104 -25.65 39.91 -64.45
CA SER A 104 -25.63 39.68 -65.89
C SER A 104 -24.68 38.56 -66.38
N ASP A 105 -23.81 38.03 -65.51
CA ASP A 105 -22.93 36.90 -65.78
C ASP A 105 -23.55 35.57 -65.28
N GLU A 106 -23.59 34.51 -66.12
CA GLU A 106 -24.19 33.19 -65.73
C GLU A 106 -23.35 32.46 -64.65
N ASP A 107 -22.03 32.69 -64.62
CA ASP A 107 -21.11 32.10 -63.65
C ASP A 107 -20.08 33.14 -63.17
N PRO A 108 -19.67 33.11 -61.88
CA PRO A 108 -18.65 34.01 -61.34
C PRO A 108 -17.30 33.84 -62.06
N ASP A 109 -16.61 34.95 -62.32
CA ASP A 109 -15.29 34.96 -62.96
C ASP A 109 -14.18 34.84 -61.91
N TRP A 110 -13.91 33.60 -61.49
CA TRP A 110 -12.92 33.30 -60.45
C TRP A 110 -11.49 33.73 -60.81
N ASP A 111 -11.15 33.81 -62.09
CA ASP A 111 -9.80 34.20 -62.55
C ASP A 111 -9.55 35.72 -62.45
N ASN A 112 -10.53 36.52 -62.02
CA ASN A 112 -10.39 37.97 -61.93
C ASN A 112 -9.75 38.39 -60.60
N GLU A 113 -8.42 38.51 -60.59
CA GLU A 113 -7.59 38.94 -59.45
C GLU A 113 -7.98 40.30 -58.83
N SER A 114 -8.83 41.11 -59.48
CA SER A 114 -9.34 42.38 -58.91
C SER A 114 -10.65 42.26 -58.15
N ARG A 115 -11.31 41.09 -58.22
CA ARG A 115 -12.61 40.82 -57.58
C ARG A 115 -12.65 39.51 -56.81
N THR A 116 -11.66 38.64 -57.02
CA THR A 116 -11.55 37.34 -56.37
C THR A 116 -10.42 37.35 -55.34
N VAL A 117 -10.72 36.86 -54.14
CA VAL A 117 -9.79 36.57 -53.05
C VAL A 117 -9.69 35.06 -52.93
N SER A 118 -8.47 34.54 -52.71
CA SER A 118 -8.20 33.11 -52.55
C SER A 118 -7.33 32.90 -51.32
N GLU A 119 -7.73 31.96 -50.46
CA GLU A 119 -7.10 31.63 -49.19
C GLU A 119 -6.99 30.10 -49.05
N ASP A 120 -5.91 29.61 -48.46
CA ASP A 120 -5.74 28.19 -48.14
C ASP A 120 -6.43 27.88 -46.80
N LEU A 121 -7.16 26.76 -46.71
CA LEU A 121 -7.88 26.39 -45.49
C LEU A 121 -7.03 25.54 -44.53
N GLY A 122 -6.21 24.64 -45.09
CA GLY A 122 -5.52 23.61 -44.32
C GLY A 122 -6.48 22.60 -43.67
N ALA A 123 -5.94 21.49 -43.20
CA ALA A 123 -6.71 20.49 -42.45
C ALA A 123 -5.84 19.77 -41.41
N LEU A 124 -6.40 19.53 -40.22
CA LEU A 124 -5.84 18.63 -39.22
C LEU A 124 -6.53 17.27 -39.37
N LYS A 125 -5.80 16.20 -39.74
CA LYS A 125 -6.39 14.87 -40.00
C LYS A 125 -5.87 13.80 -39.03
N PHE A 126 -6.77 12.90 -38.66
CA PHE A 126 -6.48 11.61 -38.04
C PHE A 126 -6.82 10.50 -39.03
N GLU A 127 -5.84 9.65 -39.34
CA GLU A 127 -6.00 8.51 -40.25
C GLU A 127 -6.30 7.24 -39.46
N LEU A 128 -7.45 6.63 -39.76
CA LEU A 128 -7.87 5.32 -39.27
C LEU A 128 -7.91 4.34 -40.45
N ASP A 129 -7.86 3.04 -40.17
CA ASP A 129 -7.77 1.99 -41.21
C ASP A 129 -8.93 2.02 -42.24
N ASP A 130 -10.13 2.48 -41.85
CA ASP A 130 -11.35 2.49 -42.68
C ASP A 130 -11.93 3.89 -42.96
N ARG A 131 -11.36 4.96 -42.39
CA ARG A 131 -11.89 6.33 -42.46
C ARG A 131 -10.87 7.41 -42.16
N THR A 132 -11.22 8.65 -42.46
CA THR A 132 -10.46 9.84 -42.08
C THR A 132 -11.37 10.80 -41.32
N ILE A 133 -10.95 11.28 -40.16
CA ILE A 133 -11.62 12.36 -39.43
C ILE A 133 -10.73 13.59 -39.52
N ALA A 134 -11.26 14.71 -39.98
CA ALA A 134 -10.48 15.92 -40.18
C ALA A 134 -11.20 17.19 -39.71
N HIS A 135 -10.45 18.10 -39.13
CA HIS A 135 -10.89 19.47 -38.82
C HIS A 135 -10.42 20.40 -39.96
N GLN A 136 -11.36 21.06 -40.65
CA GLN A 136 -11.09 21.97 -41.77
C GLN A 136 -12.13 23.09 -41.82
N GLY A 137 -11.69 24.35 -41.92
CA GLY A 137 -12.59 25.51 -42.06
C GLY A 137 -13.54 25.71 -40.87
N GLY A 138 -13.13 25.30 -39.66
CA GLY A 138 -13.92 25.42 -38.43
C GLY A 138 -14.93 24.30 -38.17
N GLY A 139 -14.99 23.28 -39.04
CA GLY A 139 -15.88 22.12 -38.90
C GLY A 139 -15.10 20.81 -38.81
N ILE A 140 -15.75 19.77 -38.25
CA ILE A 140 -15.21 18.40 -38.18
C ILE A 140 -15.96 17.53 -39.18
N TRP A 141 -15.19 16.89 -40.06
CA TRP A 141 -15.65 16.08 -41.18
C TRP A 141 -15.17 14.64 -41.03
N GLU A 142 -16.04 13.67 -41.31
CA GLU A 142 -15.67 12.25 -41.38
C GLU A 142 -15.86 11.76 -42.82
N ARG A 143 -14.82 11.14 -43.39
CA ARG A 143 -14.84 10.54 -44.73
C ARG A 143 -14.57 9.05 -44.65
N THR A 144 -15.40 8.28 -45.33
CA THR A 144 -15.27 6.82 -45.51
C THR A 144 -15.26 6.48 -46.99
N ASP A 145 -15.03 5.22 -47.35
CA ASP A 145 -15.22 4.70 -48.71
C ASP A 145 -16.65 4.94 -49.26
N SER A 146 -17.62 5.21 -48.39
CA SER A 146 -19.03 5.41 -48.75
C SER A 146 -19.45 6.87 -48.97
N GLY A 147 -18.57 7.84 -48.68
CA GLY A 147 -18.84 9.28 -48.78
C GLY A 147 -18.33 10.07 -47.57
N ALA A 148 -18.52 11.39 -47.60
CA ALA A 148 -18.13 12.31 -46.51
C ALA A 148 -19.36 12.84 -45.75
N ARG A 149 -19.30 12.99 -44.43
CA ARG A 149 -20.36 13.59 -43.59
C ARG A 149 -19.82 14.61 -42.59
N VAL A 150 -20.69 15.52 -42.17
CA VAL A 150 -20.42 16.47 -41.09
C VAL A 150 -20.59 15.78 -39.73
N VAL A 151 -19.62 15.99 -38.84
CA VAL A 151 -19.63 15.57 -37.42
C VAL A 151 -19.93 16.78 -36.55
N LYS A 152 -19.20 17.88 -36.76
CA LYS A 152 -19.44 19.20 -36.15
C LYS A 152 -19.48 20.24 -37.28
N ALA A 153 -20.54 21.05 -37.31
CA ALA A 153 -20.72 22.05 -38.35
C ALA A 153 -19.83 23.29 -38.11
N PRO A 154 -19.26 23.89 -39.17
CA PRO A 154 -18.54 25.16 -39.08
C PRO A 154 -19.49 26.35 -38.94
N ASN A 155 -19.00 27.49 -38.45
CA ASN A 155 -19.78 28.74 -38.39
C ASN A 155 -19.73 29.51 -39.71
N VAL A 156 -20.13 28.83 -40.79
CA VAL A 156 -20.18 29.37 -42.15
C VAL A 156 -21.61 29.19 -42.66
N GLY A 157 -22.36 30.29 -42.77
CA GLY A 157 -23.80 30.22 -42.99
C GLY A 157 -24.50 31.55 -42.71
N PHE A 158 -25.78 31.50 -42.35
CA PHE A 158 -26.55 32.69 -42.00
C PHE A 158 -27.00 32.64 -40.56
N ASP A 159 -26.86 33.76 -39.85
CA ASP A 159 -27.39 33.88 -38.49
C ASP A 159 -28.91 34.10 -38.47
N GLY A 160 -29.49 34.13 -37.26
CA GLY A 160 -30.93 34.33 -37.06
C GLY A 160 -31.49 35.67 -37.57
N ASN A 161 -30.62 36.63 -37.93
CA ASN A 161 -30.96 37.92 -38.52
C ASN A 161 -30.73 37.95 -40.04
N GLU A 162 -30.48 36.79 -40.65
CA GLU A 162 -30.14 36.65 -42.07
C GLU A 162 -28.89 37.46 -42.44
N THR A 163 -27.90 37.51 -41.54
CA THR A 163 -26.56 38.05 -41.83
C THR A 163 -25.65 36.90 -42.25
N LEU A 164 -24.89 37.08 -43.33
CA LEU A 164 -23.92 36.09 -43.78
C LEU A 164 -22.71 36.09 -42.84
N GLN A 165 -22.48 34.97 -42.16
CA GLN A 165 -21.35 34.72 -41.28
C GLN A 165 -20.32 33.86 -42.02
N LEU A 166 -19.06 34.32 -42.06
CA LEU A 166 -17.96 33.67 -42.77
C LEU A 166 -16.77 33.47 -41.83
N ASP A 167 -16.93 32.60 -40.84
CA ASP A 167 -15.86 32.29 -39.89
C ASP A 167 -15.11 31.03 -40.31
N PHE A 168 -14.02 31.22 -41.03
CA PHE A 168 -13.15 30.14 -41.45
C PHE A 168 -11.91 30.07 -40.56
N MET A 169 -11.68 28.90 -39.94
CA MET A 169 -10.40 28.59 -39.31
C MET A 169 -9.40 28.14 -40.38
N GLN A 170 -8.30 28.88 -40.52
CA GLN A 170 -7.14 28.48 -41.32
C GLN A 170 -6.12 27.75 -40.44
N LEU A 171 -5.48 26.72 -41.01
CA LEU A 171 -4.43 25.95 -40.35
C LEU A 171 -3.16 26.01 -41.19
N ASP A 172 -2.09 26.56 -40.63
CA ASP A 172 -0.76 26.58 -41.24
C ASP A 172 0.24 25.73 -40.42
N SER A 173 1.23 25.14 -41.11
CA SER A 173 2.23 24.28 -40.49
C SER A 173 3.49 25.09 -40.12
N VAL A 174 3.77 25.21 -38.82
CA VAL A 174 5.04 25.80 -38.35
C VAL A 174 5.95 24.68 -37.84
N GLU A 175 6.95 24.29 -38.64
CA GLU A 175 8.04 23.41 -38.17
C GLU A 175 8.93 24.18 -37.17
N ALA A 176 8.65 24.05 -35.88
CA ALA A 176 9.57 24.45 -34.83
C ALA A 176 10.65 23.36 -34.62
N ALA A 177 11.88 23.78 -34.30
CA ALA A 177 13.00 22.87 -34.08
C ALA A 177 12.82 22.05 -32.79
N GLY A 178 12.11 20.91 -32.90
CA GLY A 178 11.77 19.99 -31.82
C GLY A 178 10.49 19.27 -32.20
N SER A 179 10.42 17.95 -31.99
CA SER A 179 9.53 16.98 -32.65
C SER A 179 7.99 17.13 -32.47
N GLN A 180 7.46 18.31 -32.16
CA GLN A 180 6.05 18.52 -31.83
C GLN A 180 5.40 19.53 -32.78
N SER A 181 4.34 19.09 -33.46
CA SER A 181 3.44 19.98 -34.20
C SER A 181 2.72 20.90 -33.22
N LYS A 182 2.71 22.21 -33.49
CA LYS A 182 1.94 23.19 -32.72
C LYS A 182 0.90 23.82 -33.63
N ALA A 183 -0.27 24.13 -33.08
CA ALA A 183 -1.22 24.98 -33.77
C ALA A 183 -1.03 26.43 -33.30
N GLN A 184 -1.01 27.34 -34.26
CA GLN A 184 -0.85 28.76 -34.05
C GLN A 184 -1.94 29.50 -34.84
N HIS A 185 -2.46 30.58 -34.26
CA HIS A 185 -3.37 31.48 -34.95
C HIS A 185 -2.57 32.39 -35.89
N ASP A 186 -2.72 32.26 -37.21
CA ASP A 186 -2.07 33.17 -38.15
C ASP A 186 -2.85 34.51 -38.23
N TYR A 187 -2.35 35.50 -37.51
CA TYR A 187 -2.93 36.84 -37.49
C TYR A 187 -2.66 37.63 -38.79
N GLU A 188 -1.64 37.27 -39.57
CA GLU A 188 -1.40 37.93 -40.86
C GLU A 188 -2.49 37.53 -41.86
N SER A 189 -2.88 36.26 -41.92
CA SER A 189 -3.82 35.76 -42.94
C SER A 189 -5.30 36.11 -42.68
N GLY A 190 -5.78 36.13 -41.43
CA GLY A 190 -7.16 36.57 -41.11
C GLY A 190 -7.39 38.07 -41.31
N SER A 191 -6.38 38.88 -40.98
CA SER A 191 -6.35 40.32 -41.30
C SER A 191 -6.27 40.55 -42.80
N SER A 192 -5.48 39.75 -43.52
CA SER A 192 -5.35 39.80 -44.98
C SER A 192 -6.65 39.41 -45.68
N ALA A 193 -7.37 38.39 -45.22
CA ALA A 193 -8.64 37.96 -45.80
C ALA A 193 -9.73 39.04 -45.65
N VAL A 194 -9.84 39.66 -44.46
CA VAL A 194 -10.77 40.78 -44.22
C VAL A 194 -10.33 42.05 -44.97
N GLU A 195 -9.04 42.38 -45.00
CA GLU A 195 -8.50 43.49 -45.81
C GLU A 195 -8.68 43.25 -47.32
N ASN A 196 -8.53 42.00 -47.79
CA ASN A 196 -8.72 41.60 -49.19
C ASN A 196 -10.21 41.61 -49.57
N LEU A 197 -11.09 41.16 -48.68
CA LEU A 197 -12.55 41.24 -48.84
C LEU A 197 -13.02 42.69 -48.85
N THR A 198 -12.51 43.52 -47.95
CA THR A 198 -12.81 44.96 -47.88
C THR A 198 -12.26 45.67 -49.12
N SER A 199 -11.02 45.38 -49.54
CA SER A 199 -10.42 45.92 -50.78
C SER A 199 -11.18 45.47 -52.04
N ALA A 200 -11.66 44.23 -52.08
CA ALA A 200 -12.49 43.73 -53.18
C ALA A 200 -13.86 44.42 -53.20
N VAL A 201 -14.47 44.71 -52.04
CA VAL A 201 -15.69 45.52 -51.92
C VAL A 201 -15.44 46.97 -52.38
N GLU A 202 -14.36 47.59 -51.94
CA GLU A 202 -13.99 48.98 -52.31
C GLU A 202 -13.67 49.16 -53.80
N THR A 203 -13.25 48.10 -54.50
CA THR A 203 -12.83 48.14 -55.92
C THR A 203 -13.81 47.44 -56.89
N SER A 204 -14.84 46.77 -56.37
CA SER A 204 -15.83 46.02 -57.15
C SER A 204 -17.02 46.90 -57.58
N ASP A 205 -17.44 46.76 -58.84
CA ASP A 205 -18.74 47.28 -59.34
C ASP A 205 -19.83 46.17 -59.35
N GLY A 206 -19.63 45.10 -58.58
CA GLY A 206 -20.51 43.94 -58.50
C GLY A 206 -21.69 44.16 -57.55
N GLU A 207 -22.84 43.55 -57.85
CA GLU A 207 -24.07 43.64 -57.03
C GLU A 207 -24.35 42.32 -56.27
N ASP A 208 -23.59 41.26 -56.57
CA ASP A 208 -23.79 39.89 -56.08
C ASP A 208 -22.47 39.26 -55.59
N PHE A 209 -22.58 38.25 -54.73
CA PHE A 209 -21.50 37.61 -54.00
C PHE A 209 -21.45 36.11 -54.27
N ALA A 210 -20.26 35.53 -54.46
CA ALA A 210 -20.07 34.08 -54.55
C ALA A 210 -18.89 33.57 -53.73
N LEU A 211 -19.06 32.38 -53.16
CA LEU A 211 -18.12 31.62 -52.36
C LEU A 211 -17.84 30.27 -53.03
N ARG A 212 -16.58 29.89 -53.19
CA ARG A 212 -16.14 28.58 -53.67
C ARG A 212 -15.24 27.91 -52.64
N ILE A 213 -15.54 26.67 -52.29
CA ILE A 213 -14.75 25.84 -51.38
C ILE A 213 -14.26 24.61 -52.16
N GLU A 214 -12.96 24.48 -52.36
CA GLU A 214 -12.32 23.27 -52.86
C GLU A 214 -11.93 22.39 -51.67
N SER A 215 -12.53 21.22 -51.54
CA SER A 215 -12.34 20.33 -50.39
C SER A 215 -12.65 18.87 -50.74
N ARG A 216 -11.84 17.94 -50.21
CA ARG A 216 -12.12 16.50 -50.26
C ARG A 216 -13.38 16.09 -49.51
N TYR A 217 -13.95 17.00 -48.72
CA TYR A 217 -15.20 16.85 -47.97
C TYR A 217 -16.35 17.60 -48.63
N ALA A 218 -16.24 17.97 -49.92
CA ALA A 218 -17.23 18.76 -50.66
C ALA A 218 -18.68 18.25 -50.55
N GLU A 219 -18.91 16.93 -50.48
CA GLU A 219 -20.25 16.35 -50.28
C GLU A 219 -20.87 16.71 -48.90
N ALA A 220 -20.04 16.88 -47.87
CA ALA A 220 -20.49 17.31 -46.55
C ALA A 220 -20.68 18.84 -46.50
N TRP A 221 -19.79 19.60 -47.14
CA TRP A 221 -19.91 21.06 -47.30
C TRP A 221 -21.16 21.48 -48.07
N GLU A 222 -21.50 20.81 -49.17
CA GLU A 222 -22.73 21.06 -49.94
C GLU A 222 -23.97 20.92 -49.04
N ARG A 223 -24.07 19.82 -48.29
CA ARG A 223 -25.22 19.56 -47.40
C ARG A 223 -25.29 20.52 -46.21
N HIS A 224 -24.17 21.08 -45.79
CA HIS A 224 -24.13 22.12 -44.75
C HIS A 224 -24.68 23.43 -45.31
N LEU A 225 -24.09 23.93 -46.39
CA LEU A 225 -24.48 25.21 -47.01
C LEU A 225 -25.91 25.19 -47.56
N GLU A 226 -26.39 24.06 -48.10
CA GLU A 226 -27.79 23.91 -48.50
C GLU A 226 -28.74 24.08 -47.30
N ARG A 227 -28.37 23.54 -46.12
CA ARG A 227 -29.17 23.65 -44.90
C ARG A 227 -29.22 25.09 -44.40
N GLU A 228 -28.10 25.78 -44.41
CA GLU A 228 -28.02 27.21 -44.02
C GLU A 228 -28.82 28.10 -44.99
N ALA A 229 -28.88 27.74 -46.27
CA ALA A 229 -29.63 28.48 -47.27
C ALA A 229 -31.17 28.26 -47.21
N GLU A 230 -31.67 27.18 -46.62
CA GLU A 230 -33.11 26.84 -46.59
C GLU A 230 -33.98 27.86 -45.82
N GLY A 231 -33.36 28.77 -45.04
CA GLY A 231 -34.04 29.73 -44.16
C GLY A 231 -33.88 31.22 -44.52
N VAL A 232 -33.22 31.56 -45.63
CA VAL A 232 -32.93 32.97 -45.98
C VAL A 232 -33.96 33.53 -46.97
N ASP A 233 -34.75 34.52 -46.53
CA ASP A 233 -35.73 35.23 -47.34
C ASP A 233 -35.20 36.56 -47.90
N LYS A 234 -34.16 37.14 -47.28
CA LYS A 234 -33.57 38.45 -47.64
C LYS A 234 -32.87 38.49 -49.00
N TRP A 235 -32.21 37.39 -49.37
CA TRP A 235 -31.37 37.29 -50.56
C TRP A 235 -31.68 36.01 -51.35
N ASN A 236 -31.35 35.99 -52.64
CA ASN A 236 -31.46 34.77 -53.45
C ASN A 236 -30.17 33.95 -53.31
N VAL A 237 -30.24 32.81 -52.61
CA VAL A 237 -29.10 31.95 -52.32
C VAL A 237 -29.18 30.63 -53.10
N SER A 238 -28.08 30.23 -53.75
CA SER A 238 -27.98 28.92 -54.43
C SER A 238 -26.66 28.22 -54.15
N VAL A 239 -26.70 26.90 -53.96
CA VAL A 239 -25.53 26.05 -53.68
C VAL A 239 -25.44 24.97 -54.75
N THR A 240 -24.24 24.75 -55.29
CA THR A 240 -23.97 23.72 -56.31
C THR A 240 -22.63 23.04 -56.04
N ARG A 241 -22.55 21.72 -56.22
CA ARG A 241 -21.28 20.96 -56.15
C ARG A 241 -20.87 20.36 -57.49
N LYS A 242 -19.56 20.33 -57.74
CA LYS A 242 -18.93 19.61 -58.84
C LYS A 242 -17.60 19.01 -58.39
N ASP A 243 -17.49 17.69 -58.44
CA ASP A 243 -16.33 16.95 -57.96
C ASP A 243 -15.99 17.33 -56.49
N ASP A 244 -14.81 17.92 -56.26
CA ASP A 244 -14.32 18.37 -54.95
C ASP A 244 -14.57 19.89 -54.71
N GLU A 245 -15.35 20.57 -55.56
CA GLU A 245 -15.69 22.00 -55.41
C GLU A 245 -17.15 22.21 -55.03
N VAL A 246 -17.43 23.06 -54.04
CA VAL A 246 -18.77 23.55 -53.67
C VAL A 246 -18.83 25.06 -53.89
N VAL A 247 -19.86 25.54 -54.58
CA VAL A 247 -20.07 26.97 -54.88
C VAL A 247 -21.41 27.43 -54.32
N MET A 248 -21.39 28.51 -53.54
CA MET A 248 -22.56 29.22 -53.02
C MET A 248 -22.62 30.62 -53.66
N LYS A 249 -23.79 31.02 -54.18
CA LYS A 249 -24.04 32.36 -54.75
C LYS A 249 -25.13 33.07 -53.95
N VAL A 250 -24.95 34.35 -53.66
CA VAL A 250 -25.89 35.25 -52.97
C VAL A 250 -26.11 36.48 -53.85
N GLU A 251 -27.34 36.68 -54.31
CA GLU A 251 -27.69 37.77 -55.25
C GLU A 251 -28.55 38.87 -54.56
N ASP A 252 -28.49 40.11 -55.09
CA ASP A 252 -29.25 41.33 -54.70
C ASP A 252 -28.75 42.12 -53.44
N ILE A 253 -27.46 42.51 -53.31
CA ILE A 253 -26.88 43.06 -52.05
C ILE A 253 -26.97 44.61 -51.83
N GLY A 254 -26.98 45.51 -52.84
CA GLY A 254 -27.25 46.98 -52.71
C GLY A 254 -26.07 47.94 -52.38
N ASP A 255 -26.26 49.29 -52.48
CA ASP A 255 -25.24 50.38 -52.38
C ASP A 255 -24.91 50.91 -50.94
N VAL A 256 -23.68 51.48 -50.74
CA VAL A 256 -23.07 52.00 -49.48
C VAL A 256 -23.66 53.37 -48.98
N PRO A 257 -23.71 53.68 -47.66
CA PRO A 257 -24.32 54.91 -47.09
C PRO A 257 -23.54 56.23 -47.31
N ALA A 258 -24.23 57.39 -47.29
CA ALA A 258 -23.68 58.72 -47.63
C ALA A 258 -23.39 59.69 -46.44
N ASP A 259 -23.61 59.27 -45.19
CA ASP A 259 -23.40 60.08 -43.96
C ASP A 259 -22.16 59.57 -43.18
N PRO A 260 -21.44 60.42 -42.41
CA PRO A 260 -20.28 59.98 -41.60
C PRO A 260 -20.71 58.90 -40.60
N HIS A 261 -19.99 57.78 -40.63
CA HIS A 261 -20.33 56.57 -39.89
C HIS A 261 -19.05 55.95 -39.35
N PHE A 262 -18.84 56.05 -38.04
CA PHE A 262 -17.68 55.41 -37.39
C PHE A 262 -18.01 53.97 -37.04
N LEU A 263 -17.25 53.04 -37.60
CA LEU A 263 -17.34 51.63 -37.26
C LEU A 263 -16.16 51.22 -36.37
N ILE A 264 -16.39 50.24 -35.51
CA ILE A 264 -15.37 49.60 -34.69
C ILE A 264 -14.71 48.53 -35.54
N ASP A 265 -13.48 48.79 -36.00
CA ASP A 265 -12.77 47.82 -36.85
C ASP A 265 -12.23 46.63 -36.04
N ARG A 266 -11.81 46.93 -34.80
CA ARG A 266 -11.15 45.95 -33.93
C ARG A 266 -11.18 46.40 -32.47
N ASP A 267 -11.58 45.47 -31.61
CA ASP A 267 -11.37 45.56 -30.16
C ASP A 267 -10.00 44.94 -29.79
N TYR A 268 -9.20 45.70 -29.04
CA TYR A 268 -7.88 45.29 -28.53
C TYR A 268 -7.92 44.97 -27.03
N GLY A 269 -9.08 45.05 -26.39
CA GLY A 269 -9.24 44.67 -25.00
C GLY A 269 -8.63 45.64 -23.99
N LEU A 270 -8.28 45.09 -22.83
CA LEU A 270 -7.71 45.85 -21.73
C LEU A 270 -6.24 46.14 -22.00
N THR A 271 -5.82 47.37 -21.72
CA THR A 271 -4.43 47.81 -21.87
C THR A 271 -3.93 48.53 -20.63
N THR A 272 -2.64 48.40 -20.35
CA THR A 272 -1.97 49.03 -19.21
C THR A 272 -2.01 50.56 -19.30
N HIS A 273 -2.15 51.26 -18.17
CA HIS A 273 -2.17 52.74 -18.15
C HIS A 273 -0.82 53.43 -18.41
N ASP A 274 0.32 52.72 -18.31
CA ASP A 274 1.67 53.31 -18.27
C ASP A 274 2.04 54.25 -19.45
N GLU A 275 2.97 55.18 -19.20
CA GLU A 275 3.48 56.14 -20.19
C GLU A 275 4.35 55.44 -21.26
N GLY A 276 3.71 54.91 -22.29
CA GLY A 276 4.36 54.18 -23.40
C GLY A 276 3.30 53.54 -24.30
N TYR A 277 3.70 52.92 -25.41
CA TYR A 277 2.76 52.18 -26.27
C TYR A 277 1.90 51.25 -25.41
N PRO A 278 0.55 51.31 -25.50
CA PRO A 278 -0.32 50.50 -24.66
C PRO A 278 -0.03 49.02 -24.88
N HIS A 279 0.32 48.30 -23.81
CA HIS A 279 0.46 46.85 -23.82
C HIS A 279 -0.87 46.23 -23.41
N ALA A 280 -1.29 45.17 -24.10
CA ALA A 280 -2.45 44.38 -23.70
C ALA A 280 -2.20 43.77 -22.32
N ILE A 281 -3.21 43.79 -21.46
CA ILE A 281 -3.17 43.11 -20.16
C ILE A 281 -3.35 41.61 -20.44
N GLU A 282 -2.41 40.80 -19.96
CA GLU A 282 -2.44 39.35 -20.18
C GLU A 282 -3.70 38.74 -19.57
N ASN A 283 -4.37 37.90 -20.35
CA ASN A 283 -5.59 37.16 -19.95
C ASN A 283 -6.77 38.03 -19.49
N ASN A 284 -6.78 39.35 -19.77
CA ASN A 284 -7.80 40.27 -19.28
C ASN A 284 -8.02 40.16 -17.75
N ARG A 285 -6.95 39.94 -16.98
CA ARG A 285 -7.00 39.88 -15.51
C ARG A 285 -6.51 41.20 -14.94
N VAL A 286 -7.27 41.81 -14.04
CA VAL A 286 -6.89 43.06 -13.37
C VAL A 286 -6.86 42.85 -11.86
N GLU A 287 -5.81 43.33 -11.22
CA GLU A 287 -5.58 43.20 -9.77
C GLU A 287 -6.12 44.42 -9.02
N GLN A 288 -6.32 44.27 -7.71
CA GLN A 288 -6.70 45.40 -6.87
C GLN A 288 -5.56 46.43 -6.81
N GLY A 289 -5.85 47.68 -7.22
CA GLY A 289 -4.85 48.75 -7.37
C GLY A 289 -4.37 48.97 -8.81
N ASP A 290 -4.78 48.14 -9.78
CA ASP A 290 -4.38 48.30 -11.18
C ASP A 290 -5.05 49.49 -11.87
N ARG A 291 -4.32 50.07 -12.84
CA ARG A 291 -4.82 51.12 -13.74
C ARG A 291 -4.87 50.60 -15.17
N PHE A 292 -6.05 50.57 -15.77
CA PHE A 292 -6.27 50.02 -17.11
C PHE A 292 -7.10 50.93 -18.03
N ARG A 293 -7.10 50.63 -19.34
CA ARG A 293 -7.90 51.28 -20.39
C ARG A 293 -8.53 50.23 -21.29
N ILE A 294 -9.67 50.54 -21.92
CA ILE A 294 -10.28 49.73 -22.98
C ILE A 294 -9.91 50.33 -24.33
N ASN A 295 -9.29 49.54 -25.21
CA ASN A 295 -8.70 50.02 -26.45
C ASN A 295 -9.38 49.41 -27.68
N ALA A 296 -9.98 50.23 -28.54
CA ALA A 296 -10.62 49.83 -29.79
C ALA A 296 -10.23 50.78 -30.94
N SER A 297 -10.15 50.27 -32.18
CA SER A 297 -9.94 51.07 -33.41
C SER A 297 -11.29 51.51 -33.98
N LEU A 298 -11.43 52.81 -34.22
CA LEU A 298 -12.63 53.42 -34.77
C LEU A 298 -12.30 54.09 -36.11
N THR A 299 -12.94 53.70 -37.21
CA THR A 299 -12.70 54.26 -38.56
C THR A 299 -13.94 54.91 -39.16
N ASN A 300 -13.78 56.08 -39.79
CA ASN A 300 -14.86 56.78 -40.49
C ASN A 300 -15.08 56.21 -41.90
N TYR A 301 -16.19 55.50 -42.11
CA TYR A 301 -16.57 54.93 -43.41
C TYR A 301 -17.57 55.78 -44.21
N GLY A 302 -17.95 56.95 -43.70
CA GLY A 302 -18.82 57.86 -44.44
C GLY A 302 -18.05 58.85 -45.31
N ASP A 303 -18.75 59.48 -46.25
CA ASP A 303 -18.16 60.35 -47.29
C ASP A 303 -17.71 61.75 -46.81
N THR A 304 -17.67 62.04 -45.49
CA THR A 304 -17.32 63.35 -44.92
C THR A 304 -16.49 63.26 -43.62
N GLU A 305 -15.58 64.21 -43.40
CA GLU A 305 -14.81 64.35 -42.14
C GLU A 305 -15.72 64.67 -40.93
N SER A 306 -15.44 64.08 -39.76
CA SER A 306 -16.21 64.28 -38.51
C SER A 306 -15.35 63.98 -37.27
N ASP A 307 -15.71 64.56 -36.12
CA ASP A 307 -15.29 64.09 -34.80
C ASP A 307 -16.01 62.79 -34.41
N VAL A 308 -15.41 62.03 -33.48
CA VAL A 308 -15.96 60.77 -32.96
C VAL A 308 -16.16 60.86 -31.45
N GLU A 309 -17.34 60.42 -31.01
CA GLU A 309 -17.67 60.17 -29.62
C GLU A 309 -17.63 58.65 -29.39
N ALA A 310 -16.98 58.20 -28.31
CA ALA A 310 -16.99 56.80 -27.90
C ALA A 310 -17.50 56.69 -26.46
N THR A 311 -18.49 55.84 -26.22
CA THR A 311 -19.01 55.54 -24.88
C THR A 311 -18.53 54.16 -24.46
N ILE A 312 -17.77 54.11 -23.36
CA ILE A 312 -17.26 52.88 -22.77
C ILE A 312 -18.11 52.57 -21.54
N SER A 313 -18.74 51.40 -21.50
CA SER A 313 -19.57 50.96 -20.37
C SER A 313 -19.03 49.65 -19.79
N ILE A 314 -19.04 49.53 -18.47
CA ILE A 314 -18.62 48.34 -17.72
C ILE A 314 -19.83 47.83 -16.93
N TRP A 315 -20.06 46.52 -16.99
CA TRP A 315 -21.22 45.86 -16.43
C TRP A 315 -20.80 44.66 -15.59
N ASN A 316 -21.52 44.43 -14.50
CA ASN A 316 -21.52 43.16 -13.79
C ASN A 316 -22.86 42.48 -14.13
N GLU A 317 -22.80 41.36 -14.85
CA GLU A 317 -23.96 40.73 -15.47
C GLU A 317 -24.83 41.74 -16.27
N SER A 318 -25.99 42.14 -15.72
CA SER A 318 -26.93 43.09 -16.32
C SER A 318 -26.93 44.47 -15.64
N GLU A 319 -26.14 44.67 -14.58
CA GLU A 319 -26.05 45.93 -13.85
C GLU A 319 -24.89 46.79 -14.39
N LEU A 320 -25.20 48.05 -14.75
CA LEU A 320 -24.20 49.01 -15.20
C LEU A 320 -23.39 49.48 -13.99
N VAL A 321 -22.10 49.14 -13.97
CA VAL A 321 -21.16 49.51 -12.91
C VAL A 321 -20.62 50.91 -13.15
N GLU A 322 -20.19 51.19 -14.38
CA GLU A 322 -19.56 52.47 -14.75
C GLU A 322 -19.76 52.75 -16.25
N GLU A 323 -19.96 54.02 -16.62
CA GLU A 323 -20.08 54.46 -18.02
C GLU A 323 -19.32 55.77 -18.24
N ARG A 324 -18.54 55.84 -19.33
CA ARG A 324 -17.72 57.01 -19.67
C ARG A 324 -17.76 57.30 -21.17
N THR A 325 -18.23 58.48 -21.52
CA THR A 325 -18.10 59.02 -22.88
C THR A 325 -16.82 59.83 -23.02
N ILE A 326 -16.10 59.61 -24.11
CA ILE A 326 -14.88 60.31 -24.51
C ILE A 326 -15.08 60.94 -25.90
N GLU A 327 -14.59 62.16 -26.08
CA GLU A 327 -14.69 62.90 -27.35
C GLU A 327 -13.29 63.05 -27.96
N SER A 328 -13.18 62.85 -29.28
CA SER A 328 -11.91 63.04 -29.98
C SER A 328 -11.51 64.52 -30.05
N LYS A 329 -10.22 64.82 -29.86
CA LYS A 329 -9.70 66.20 -29.96
C LYS A 329 -9.55 66.70 -31.42
N ASN A 330 -9.64 65.81 -32.41
CA ASN A 330 -9.51 66.11 -33.84
C ASN A 330 -10.67 65.47 -34.64
N GLU A 331 -10.93 66.00 -35.84
CA GLU A 331 -11.80 65.41 -36.86
C GLU A 331 -11.00 64.40 -37.71
N TYR A 332 -11.67 63.37 -38.23
CA TYR A 332 -11.07 62.27 -39.01
C TYR A 332 -11.70 62.18 -40.41
N ASP A 333 -10.85 62.16 -41.45
CA ASP A 333 -11.26 62.00 -42.85
C ASP A 333 -11.82 60.58 -43.12
N THR A 334 -12.50 60.38 -44.26
CA THR A 334 -12.95 59.06 -44.71
C THR A 334 -11.76 58.09 -44.80
N GLY A 335 -11.88 56.95 -44.11
CA GLY A 335 -10.85 55.92 -44.01
C GLY A 335 -9.74 56.19 -42.98
N GLU A 336 -9.82 57.28 -42.19
CA GLU A 336 -8.91 57.49 -41.06
C GLU A 336 -9.42 56.83 -39.77
N SER A 337 -8.49 56.25 -39.00
CA SER A 337 -8.75 55.52 -37.76
C SER A 337 -8.21 56.23 -36.51
N VAL A 338 -8.84 55.98 -35.36
CA VAL A 338 -8.35 56.38 -34.03
C VAL A 338 -8.52 55.26 -33.01
N PHE A 339 -7.56 55.13 -32.09
CA PHE A 339 -7.60 54.17 -30.99
C PHE A 339 -8.06 54.81 -29.68
N THR A 340 -9.03 54.21 -28.99
CA THR A 340 -9.55 54.74 -27.70
C THR A 340 -8.50 54.77 -26.59
N GLY A 341 -7.44 53.95 -26.67
CA GLY A 341 -6.33 53.92 -25.71
C GLY A 341 -5.28 55.03 -25.84
N GLU A 342 -5.31 55.84 -26.92
CA GLU A 342 -4.34 56.92 -27.18
C GLU A 342 -4.63 58.18 -26.35
N HIS A 343 -4.07 58.27 -25.14
CA HIS A 343 -4.38 59.33 -24.17
C HIS A 343 -4.25 60.79 -24.67
N GLU A 344 -3.37 61.04 -25.65
CA GLU A 344 -3.18 62.38 -26.20
C GLU A 344 -4.34 62.81 -27.12
N LYS A 345 -5.07 61.87 -27.71
CA LYS A 345 -6.11 62.09 -28.73
C LYS A 345 -7.50 62.34 -28.15
N TRP A 346 -7.78 61.86 -26.95
CA TRP A 346 -9.07 61.94 -26.28
C TRP A 346 -9.05 62.94 -25.13
N ASP A 347 -10.21 63.40 -24.67
CA ASP A 347 -10.31 64.14 -23.42
C ASP A 347 -9.94 63.27 -22.19
N ASN A 348 -9.76 63.91 -21.03
CA ASN A 348 -9.04 63.33 -19.88
C ASN A 348 -9.78 62.18 -19.13
N ASN A 349 -10.72 61.45 -19.76
CA ASN A 349 -11.62 60.52 -19.06
C ASN A 349 -11.52 59.02 -19.44
N HIS A 350 -10.43 58.58 -20.07
CA HIS A 350 -10.36 57.28 -20.76
C HIS A 350 -9.62 56.14 -20.00
N PHE A 351 -9.44 56.20 -18.66
CA PHE A 351 -8.78 55.13 -17.89
C PHE A 351 -9.45 54.84 -16.55
N PHE A 352 -9.33 53.61 -16.04
CA PHE A 352 -9.96 53.11 -14.80
C PHE A 352 -8.88 52.76 -13.75
N HIS A 353 -9.23 52.79 -12.46
CA HIS A 353 -8.35 52.40 -11.35
C HIS A 353 -9.13 51.57 -10.32
N VAL A 354 -8.74 50.30 -10.15
CA VAL A 354 -9.46 49.32 -9.33
C VAL A 354 -9.27 49.63 -7.83
N GLY A 355 -10.37 49.83 -7.08
CA GLY A 355 -10.35 49.91 -5.62
C GLY A 355 -9.95 51.26 -4.99
N SER A 356 -9.88 52.36 -5.75
CA SER A 356 -9.48 53.68 -5.21
C SER A 356 -10.63 54.68 -5.04
N GLU A 357 -10.71 55.39 -3.91
CA GLU A 357 -11.57 56.58 -3.76
C GLU A 357 -10.94 57.79 -4.50
N GLY A 358 -11.45 58.15 -5.69
CA GLY A 358 -10.94 59.32 -6.43
C GLY A 358 -11.53 59.51 -7.84
N GLU A 359 -11.10 60.58 -8.52
CA GLU A 359 -11.38 60.80 -9.95
C GLU A 359 -10.77 59.62 -10.73
N HIS A 360 -11.60 58.86 -11.46
CA HIS A 360 -11.29 57.61 -12.19
C HIS A 360 -11.32 56.29 -11.42
N GLY A 361 -11.62 56.27 -10.12
CA GLY A 361 -11.81 55.04 -9.34
C GLY A 361 -13.04 54.25 -9.80
N ILE A 362 -12.91 52.92 -9.82
CA ILE A 362 -14.01 51.98 -10.02
C ILE A 362 -13.99 50.92 -8.91
N ASP A 363 -15.16 50.61 -8.37
CA ASP A 363 -15.34 49.61 -7.33
C ASP A 363 -15.68 48.28 -7.99
N LEU A 364 -14.74 47.34 -7.98
CA LEU A 364 -14.88 46.03 -8.58
C LEU A 364 -14.48 44.98 -7.54
N THR A 365 -15.30 43.95 -7.40
CA THR A 365 -15.08 42.86 -6.44
C THR A 365 -14.08 41.86 -7.00
N PRO A 366 -13.02 41.48 -6.27
CA PRO A 366 -12.17 40.35 -6.63
C PRO A 366 -12.98 39.05 -6.75
N GLY A 367 -12.58 38.20 -7.70
CA GLY A 367 -13.27 36.94 -8.01
C GLY A 367 -14.48 37.06 -8.95
N GLU A 368 -14.93 38.28 -9.28
CA GLU A 368 -16.05 38.51 -10.19
C GLU A 368 -15.59 38.81 -11.63
N GLU A 369 -16.36 38.30 -12.60
CA GLU A 369 -16.20 38.62 -14.03
C GLU A 369 -17.04 39.84 -14.40
N TYR A 370 -16.43 40.77 -15.13
CA TYR A 370 -17.07 41.98 -15.63
C TYR A 370 -17.05 41.99 -17.16
N THR A 371 -18.08 42.60 -17.76
CA THR A 371 -18.15 42.82 -19.21
C THR A 371 -18.01 44.30 -19.54
N TYR A 372 -17.46 44.63 -20.71
CA TYR A 372 -17.38 45.99 -21.22
C TYR A 372 -17.90 46.12 -22.65
N ASP A 373 -18.40 47.30 -22.98
CA ASP A 373 -18.86 47.65 -24.32
C ASP A 373 -18.24 48.98 -24.78
N VAL A 374 -18.11 49.14 -26.09
CA VAL A 374 -17.68 50.38 -26.75
C VAL A 374 -18.73 50.74 -27.79
N GLU A 375 -19.37 51.89 -27.62
CA GLU A 375 -20.36 52.42 -28.57
C GLU A 375 -19.84 53.69 -29.26
N THR A 376 -20.06 53.85 -30.56
CA THR A 376 -19.57 54.98 -31.37
C THR A 376 -20.67 55.95 -31.79
N GLY A 377 -20.32 57.23 -31.94
CA GLY A 377 -21.12 58.23 -32.61
C GLY A 377 -20.27 59.18 -33.47
N PRO A 378 -20.79 59.70 -34.61
CA PRO A 378 -22.07 59.39 -35.26
C PRO A 378 -22.04 58.09 -36.07
N GLY A 379 -23.17 57.38 -36.09
CA GLY A 379 -23.33 56.08 -36.78
C GLY A 379 -23.97 55.01 -35.89
N GLY A 380 -23.63 55.00 -34.60
CA GLY A 380 -24.23 54.10 -33.62
C GLY A 380 -23.78 52.66 -33.81
N ASP A 381 -22.47 52.45 -33.93
CA ASP A 381 -21.89 51.11 -33.90
C ASP A 381 -21.57 50.71 -32.46
N SER A 382 -21.64 49.42 -32.15
CA SER A 382 -21.30 48.87 -30.83
C SER A 382 -20.52 47.58 -31.02
N LEU A 383 -19.84 47.10 -29.97
CA LEU A 383 -19.24 45.78 -30.07
C LEU A 383 -20.32 44.73 -30.33
N VAL A 384 -20.03 43.78 -31.20
CA VAL A 384 -20.94 42.66 -31.52
C VAL A 384 -21.14 41.77 -30.29
N GLU A 385 -20.08 41.63 -29.49
CA GLU A 385 -20.06 40.96 -28.20
C GLU A 385 -19.29 41.82 -27.20
N ARG A 386 -19.81 41.94 -25.97
CA ARG A 386 -19.12 42.67 -24.91
C ARG A 386 -17.83 41.93 -24.55
N GLY A 387 -16.71 42.65 -24.43
CA GLY A 387 -15.48 42.03 -23.95
C GLY A 387 -15.55 41.70 -22.46
N THR A 388 -14.84 40.68 -22.00
CA THR A 388 -14.84 40.20 -20.61
C THR A 388 -13.49 40.41 -19.93
N PHE A 389 -13.50 40.64 -18.62
CA PHE A 389 -12.30 40.66 -17.79
C PHE A 389 -12.59 40.19 -16.36
N LEU A 390 -11.60 39.56 -15.73
CA LEU A 390 -11.70 39.01 -14.37
C LEU A 390 -10.90 39.88 -13.40
N VAL A 391 -11.48 40.18 -12.24
CA VAL A 391 -10.74 40.80 -11.15
C VAL A 391 -10.12 39.71 -10.27
N VAL A 392 -8.81 39.75 -10.06
CA VAL A 392 -8.06 38.71 -9.33
C VAL A 392 -7.36 39.24 -8.08
N ASP A 393 -7.17 38.35 -7.10
CA ASP A 393 -6.46 38.61 -5.84
C ASP A 393 -4.95 38.26 -5.92
N GLU A 394 -4.16 38.74 -4.95
CA GLU A 394 -2.76 38.32 -4.73
C GLU A 394 -2.70 36.85 -4.26
N PRO A 395 -1.83 35.98 -4.83
CA PRO A 395 -1.73 34.57 -4.43
C PRO A 395 -1.24 34.39 -2.98
N PRO A 396 -1.55 33.28 -2.31
CA PRO A 396 -1.03 32.97 -0.97
C PRO A 396 0.50 32.85 -0.96
N GLU A 397 1.13 33.33 0.12
CA GLU A 397 2.60 33.33 0.29
C GLU A 397 2.94 32.94 1.73
N PHE A 398 3.27 31.67 1.95
CA PHE A 398 3.61 31.13 3.26
C PHE A 398 5.12 31.24 3.46
N ALA A 399 5.54 32.12 4.36
CA ALA A 399 6.94 32.36 4.67
C ALA A 399 7.31 31.73 6.01
N ILE A 400 8.34 30.89 6.02
CA ILE A 400 8.88 30.24 7.22
C ILE A 400 9.65 31.31 8.02
N GLN A 401 9.29 31.49 9.29
CA GLN A 401 9.87 32.52 10.16
C GLN A 401 10.99 31.97 11.06
N ASN A 402 10.80 30.77 11.57
CA ASN A 402 11.77 30.01 12.35
C ASN A 402 11.38 28.53 12.33
N VAL A 403 12.38 27.68 12.49
CA VAL A 403 12.27 26.24 12.71
C VAL A 403 13.05 25.95 14.00
N ASP A 404 12.41 25.33 14.97
CA ASP A 404 12.95 24.96 16.27
C ASP A 404 12.89 23.43 16.43
N ILE A 405 13.93 22.84 17.03
CA ILE A 405 14.06 21.38 17.26
C ILE A 405 14.24 21.16 18.76
N ASP A 406 13.53 20.17 19.33
CA ASP A 406 13.54 19.88 20.76
C ASP A 406 14.73 19.02 21.22
N GLY A 407 15.94 19.58 21.12
CA GLY A 407 17.16 18.96 21.63
C GLY A 407 17.87 18.04 20.64
N PRO A 408 18.93 17.33 21.08
CA PRO A 408 19.58 16.34 20.24
C PRO A 408 18.69 15.10 20.07
N VAL A 409 18.80 14.43 18.93
CA VAL A 409 18.07 13.18 18.65
C VAL A 409 19.02 11.99 18.73
N THR A 410 18.56 10.94 19.39
CA THR A 410 19.28 9.66 19.45
C THR A 410 18.88 8.81 18.23
N PRO A 411 19.79 8.04 17.61
CA PRO A 411 19.43 7.14 16.52
C PRO A 411 18.21 6.27 16.83
N ARG A 412 17.32 6.11 15.85
CA ARG A 412 16.07 5.32 15.94
C ARG A 412 15.00 5.86 16.90
N GLU A 413 15.23 7.01 17.55
CA GLU A 413 14.19 7.77 18.25
C GLU A 413 13.44 8.71 17.29
N SER A 414 12.29 9.21 17.76
CA SER A 414 11.48 10.19 17.05
C SER A 414 12.04 11.61 17.18
N LEU A 415 11.88 12.43 16.14
CA LEU A 415 12.24 13.85 16.14
C LEU A 415 11.04 14.75 15.89
N THR A 416 10.79 15.68 16.82
CA THR A 416 9.76 16.73 16.68
C THR A 416 10.38 18.05 16.23
N VAL A 417 9.76 18.67 15.22
CA VAL A 417 10.22 19.91 14.58
C VAL A 417 9.10 20.96 14.56
N ASP A 418 9.31 22.07 15.25
CA ASP A 418 8.36 23.18 15.33
C ASP A 418 8.70 24.26 14.30
N ALA A 419 7.88 24.42 13.27
CA ALA A 419 8.02 25.44 12.23
C ALA A 419 6.97 26.54 12.38
N ARG A 420 7.41 27.80 12.49
CA ARG A 420 6.50 28.96 12.52
C ARG A 420 6.33 29.54 11.13
N ILE A 421 5.10 29.56 10.64
CA ILE A 421 4.79 29.98 9.28
C ILE A 421 3.86 31.20 9.32
N LYS A 422 4.07 32.14 8.40
CA LYS A 422 3.26 33.34 8.26
C LYS A 422 2.78 33.50 6.82
N ASN A 423 1.47 33.67 6.63
CA ASN A 423 0.92 33.99 5.32
C ASN A 423 1.00 35.51 5.04
N GLN A 424 1.62 35.88 3.92
CA GLN A 424 1.76 37.25 3.44
C GLN A 424 0.80 37.59 2.28
N GLY A 425 0.20 36.57 1.65
CA GLY A 425 -0.79 36.67 0.57
C GLY A 425 -2.24 36.56 1.06
N GLU A 426 -3.17 36.19 0.19
CA GLU A 426 -4.58 35.92 0.57
C GLU A 426 -4.74 34.62 1.37
N GLN A 427 -5.88 34.50 2.06
CA GLN A 427 -6.24 33.29 2.81
C GLN A 427 -6.22 32.07 1.89
N HIS A 428 -5.47 31.04 2.26
CA HIS A 428 -5.41 29.79 1.50
C HIS A 428 -4.83 28.66 2.37
N LYS A 429 -4.95 27.44 1.86
CA LYS A 429 -4.32 26.22 2.38
C LYS A 429 -3.03 25.89 1.63
N GLN A 430 -1.94 25.60 2.33
CA GLN A 430 -0.72 25.08 1.69
C GLN A 430 -0.17 23.90 2.49
N PHE A 431 0.47 22.98 1.79
CA PHE A 431 1.24 21.94 2.46
C PHE A 431 2.52 22.51 3.06
N VAL A 432 2.82 22.02 4.25
CA VAL A 432 4.07 22.17 4.98
C VAL A 432 4.64 20.78 5.14
N TRP A 433 5.89 20.56 4.79
CA TRP A 433 6.51 19.24 4.91
C TRP A 433 7.88 19.30 5.57
N LEU A 434 8.28 18.18 6.13
CA LEU A 434 9.60 17.92 6.68
C LEU A 434 10.32 16.94 5.76
N GLU A 435 11.50 17.31 5.30
CA GLU A 435 12.43 16.43 4.61
C GLU A 435 13.50 15.94 5.59
N GLY A 436 13.69 14.61 5.61
CA GLY A 436 14.75 13.95 6.36
C GLY A 436 16.13 14.12 5.71
N PHE A 437 17.15 13.48 6.27
CA PHE A 437 18.56 13.67 5.86
C PHE A 437 18.89 13.25 4.42
N ASP A 438 18.05 12.42 3.80
CA ASP A 438 18.18 11.96 2.41
C ASP A 438 17.38 12.80 1.41
N GLY A 439 16.67 13.82 1.89
CA GLY A 439 15.80 14.70 1.11
C GLY A 439 14.44 14.08 0.77
N ASN A 440 14.09 12.92 1.34
CA ASN A 440 12.74 12.39 1.25
C ASN A 440 11.84 13.08 2.28
N VAL A 441 10.57 13.26 1.91
CA VAL A 441 9.56 13.77 2.85
C VAL A 441 9.27 12.70 3.89
N VAL A 442 9.48 13.04 5.15
CA VAL A 442 9.23 12.17 6.31
C VAL A 442 7.94 12.55 7.04
N ASP A 443 7.48 13.78 6.88
CA ASP A 443 6.19 14.26 7.40
C ASP A 443 5.61 15.39 6.54
N ILE A 444 4.29 15.49 6.47
CA ILE A 444 3.57 16.52 5.71
C ILE A 444 2.24 16.87 6.38
N GLY A 445 1.95 18.15 6.50
CA GLY A 445 0.69 18.67 7.04
C GLY A 445 0.13 19.81 6.20
N GLU A 446 -1.19 19.96 6.18
CA GLU A 446 -1.87 21.09 5.53
C GLU A 446 -2.04 22.25 6.53
N LEU A 447 -1.71 23.47 6.11
CA LEU A 447 -1.85 24.67 6.92
C LEU A 447 -2.74 25.69 6.20
N GLU A 448 -3.87 26.05 6.81
CA GLU A 448 -4.67 27.20 6.41
C GLU A 448 -4.30 28.43 7.25
N LEU A 449 -4.04 29.55 6.60
CA LEU A 449 -3.78 30.82 7.28
C LEU A 449 -4.51 31.96 6.60
N ASP A 450 -5.21 32.77 7.38
CA ASP A 450 -5.72 34.06 6.93
C ASP A 450 -4.58 34.99 6.52
N ARG A 451 -4.90 36.00 5.72
CA ARG A 451 -3.94 37.05 5.34
C ARG A 451 -3.30 37.71 6.57
N ASN A 452 -1.96 37.69 6.63
CA ASN A 452 -1.12 38.14 7.75
C ASN A 452 -1.20 37.30 9.04
N GLU A 453 -1.89 36.16 9.03
CA GLU A 453 -1.88 35.22 10.14
C GLU A 453 -0.55 34.47 10.22
N GLN A 454 -0.20 34.01 11.42
CA GLN A 454 0.96 33.17 11.67
C GLN A 454 0.58 32.04 12.63
N LYS A 455 1.09 30.84 12.39
CA LYS A 455 0.87 29.66 13.25
C LYS A 455 2.17 28.86 13.34
N THR A 456 2.33 28.12 14.44
CA THR A 456 3.38 27.11 14.56
C THR A 456 2.78 25.78 14.17
N VAL A 457 3.44 25.07 13.27
CA VAL A 457 3.15 23.70 12.87
C VAL A 457 4.23 22.83 13.48
N THR A 458 3.81 21.74 14.11
CA THR A 458 4.69 20.72 14.65
C THR A 458 4.70 19.57 13.65
N LEU A 459 5.89 19.15 13.23
CA LEU A 459 6.12 18.06 12.30
C LEU A 459 6.93 16.98 13.01
N GLU A 460 6.64 15.71 12.75
CA GLU A 460 7.20 14.57 13.50
C GLU A 460 7.81 13.53 12.57
N TRP A 461 9.06 13.15 12.86
CA TRP A 461 9.75 12.06 12.17
C TRP A 461 9.88 10.87 13.12
N GLY A 462 9.06 9.83 12.91
CA GLY A 462 8.89 8.72 13.88
C GLY A 462 10.14 7.91 14.21
N SER A 463 10.98 7.57 13.22
CA SER A 463 12.28 6.90 13.47
C SER A 463 13.36 7.51 12.60
N VAL A 464 14.33 8.16 13.26
CA VAL A 464 15.38 8.91 12.59
C VAL A 464 16.50 7.98 12.12
N ASP A 465 16.56 7.78 10.80
CA ASP A 465 17.66 7.09 10.11
C ASP A 465 18.88 8.02 9.98
N VAL A 466 19.87 7.84 10.85
CA VAL A 466 21.03 8.76 10.90
C VAL A 466 21.94 8.61 9.67
N PRO A 467 22.40 9.72 9.05
CA PRO A 467 23.23 9.68 7.86
C PRO A 467 24.65 9.19 8.16
N ALA A 468 25.36 8.78 7.11
CA ALA A 468 26.75 8.34 7.22
C ALA A 468 27.73 9.43 7.71
N GLU A 469 27.37 10.71 7.58
CA GLU A 469 28.13 11.86 8.08
C GLU A 469 27.24 12.65 9.07
N PRO A 470 27.10 12.19 10.33
CA PRO A 470 26.18 12.77 11.30
C PRO A 470 26.55 14.21 11.72
N ASP A 471 27.83 14.60 11.61
CA ASP A 471 28.29 15.97 11.85
C ASP A 471 27.72 17.00 10.85
N GLU A 472 27.11 16.55 9.74
CA GLU A 472 26.47 17.37 8.70
C GLU A 472 24.97 17.06 8.57
N ALA A 473 24.34 16.53 9.63
CA ALA A 473 22.92 16.18 9.64
C ALA A 473 22.03 17.45 9.59
N GLU A 474 21.35 17.64 8.46
CA GLU A 474 20.46 18.77 8.22
C GLU A 474 19.06 18.27 7.81
N ILE A 475 18.01 18.85 8.38
CA ILE A 475 16.62 18.65 7.95
C ILE A 475 16.11 19.89 7.23
N THR A 476 15.11 19.74 6.38
CA THR A 476 14.48 20.88 5.69
C THR A 476 12.99 20.92 5.95
N VAL A 477 12.49 22.07 6.38
CA VAL A 477 11.05 22.34 6.39
C VAL A 477 10.70 23.13 5.13
N GLY A 478 9.72 22.65 4.38
CA GLY A 478 9.26 23.25 3.15
C GLY A 478 7.79 23.67 3.19
N THR A 479 7.46 24.68 2.40
CA THR A 479 6.12 25.08 1.99
C THR A 479 6.13 25.27 0.48
N GLU A 480 4.98 25.36 -0.18
CA GLU A 480 4.93 25.60 -1.63
C GLU A 480 5.67 26.88 -2.09
N THR A 481 5.86 27.84 -1.19
CA THR A 481 6.45 29.15 -1.50
C THR A 481 7.79 29.45 -0.83
N ASP A 482 8.21 28.68 0.17
CA ASP A 482 9.41 28.94 0.98
C ASP A 482 9.98 27.65 1.60
N SER A 483 11.28 27.58 1.86
CA SER A 483 11.93 26.45 2.54
C SER A 483 13.09 26.90 3.43
N GLU A 484 13.28 26.24 4.56
CA GLU A 484 14.34 26.53 5.54
C GLU A 484 15.02 25.23 5.99
N THR A 485 16.35 25.23 6.07
CA THR A 485 17.17 24.08 6.48
C THR A 485 17.81 24.33 7.83
N VAL A 486 17.82 23.34 8.72
CA VAL A 486 18.36 23.45 10.08
C VAL A 486 19.26 22.25 10.41
N ASP A 487 20.37 22.51 11.10
CA ASP A 487 21.27 21.50 11.64
C ASP A 487 20.58 20.71 12.79
N VAL A 488 20.70 19.39 12.80
CA VAL A 488 20.23 18.50 13.87
C VAL A 488 21.44 17.99 14.66
N ASP A 489 21.43 18.19 15.97
CA ASP A 489 22.42 17.57 16.86
C ASP A 489 22.04 16.08 17.06
N ILE A 490 22.94 15.14 16.75
CA ILE A 490 22.73 13.71 17.01
C ILE A 490 23.47 13.31 18.30
N ASP A 491 22.79 12.60 19.21
CA ASP A 491 23.44 11.96 20.36
C ASP A 491 23.80 10.50 20.01
N PRO A 492 25.08 10.14 19.87
CA PRO A 492 25.47 8.83 19.36
C PRO A 492 25.35 7.71 20.40
N LEU A 493 24.82 6.57 19.98
CA LEU A 493 24.73 5.34 20.78
C LEU A 493 25.93 4.42 20.58
N LEU A 494 26.22 3.57 21.56
CA LEU A 494 27.22 2.50 21.48
C LEU A 494 26.60 1.12 21.75
N GLU A 495 26.33 0.37 20.69
CA GLU A 495 25.73 -0.97 20.75
C GLU A 495 26.77 -2.09 20.87
N VAL A 496 26.40 -3.19 21.51
CA VAL A 496 27.15 -4.44 21.58
C VAL A 496 26.61 -5.39 20.51
N SER A 497 27.26 -5.42 19.36
CA SER A 497 26.80 -6.19 18.19
C SER A 497 27.07 -7.70 18.27
N ASP A 498 28.09 -8.13 19.00
CA ASP A 498 28.49 -9.54 19.15
C ASP A 498 29.42 -9.72 20.36
N ILE A 499 29.34 -10.87 21.02
CA ILE A 499 30.27 -11.28 22.09
C ILE A 499 30.83 -12.67 21.77
N GLU A 500 32.15 -12.84 21.93
CA GLU A 500 32.85 -14.11 21.71
C GLU A 500 33.74 -14.44 22.93
N VAL A 501 33.53 -15.60 23.54
CA VAL A 501 34.40 -16.17 24.57
C VAL A 501 35.52 -16.97 23.90
N LEU A 502 36.77 -16.51 24.01
CA LEU A 502 37.90 -17.11 23.26
C LEU A 502 38.49 -18.38 23.87
N ASP A 503 38.30 -18.56 25.17
CA ASP A 503 39.00 -19.56 25.96
C ASP A 503 38.09 -20.76 26.32
N ASP A 504 36.93 -20.91 25.67
CA ASP A 504 35.88 -21.91 25.94
C ASP A 504 36.22 -23.33 25.42
N PRO A 505 36.03 -24.41 26.21
CA PRO A 505 35.67 -24.44 27.63
C PRO A 505 36.85 -24.15 28.58
N VAL A 506 36.54 -23.73 29.81
CA VAL A 506 37.51 -23.23 30.80
C VAL A 506 37.51 -24.05 32.09
N GLU A 507 38.63 -24.16 32.81
CA GLU A 507 38.65 -24.77 34.14
C GLU A 507 38.27 -23.74 35.23
N GLU A 508 37.70 -24.17 36.36
CA GLU A 508 37.42 -23.29 37.53
C GLU A 508 38.68 -22.50 37.92
N GLY A 509 38.51 -21.18 38.06
CA GLY A 509 39.54 -20.24 38.47
C GLY A 509 40.60 -19.92 37.40
N ASP A 510 40.44 -20.41 36.16
CA ASP A 510 41.22 -19.94 35.03
C ASP A 510 40.66 -18.61 34.48
N PRO A 511 41.54 -17.75 33.91
CA PRO A 511 41.11 -16.49 33.33
C PRO A 511 40.48 -16.70 31.95
N VAL A 512 39.44 -15.91 31.65
CA VAL A 512 38.70 -15.93 30.40
C VAL A 512 38.83 -14.61 29.67
N THR A 513 39.09 -14.70 28.36
CA THR A 513 39.14 -13.55 27.46
C THR A 513 37.81 -13.44 26.71
N VAL A 514 37.10 -12.34 26.93
CA VAL A 514 35.85 -12.00 26.23
C VAL A 514 36.16 -10.94 25.18
N ARG A 515 35.77 -11.18 23.93
CA ARG A 515 35.80 -10.16 22.87
C ARG A 515 34.39 -9.67 22.66
N ALA A 516 34.24 -8.36 22.53
CA ALA A 516 32.97 -7.74 22.19
C ALA A 516 33.19 -6.88 20.95
N ASP A 517 32.41 -7.10 19.91
CA ASP A 517 32.34 -6.19 18.77
C ASP A 517 31.26 -5.16 19.09
N ILE A 518 31.67 -3.89 19.12
CA ILE A 518 30.80 -2.75 19.44
C ILE A 518 30.68 -1.82 18.24
N GLU A 519 29.53 -1.19 18.09
CA GLU A 519 29.24 -0.28 17.00
C GLU A 519 28.69 1.06 17.52
N ALA A 520 29.33 2.15 17.12
CA ALA A 520 28.85 3.49 17.38
C ALA A 520 27.87 3.92 16.28
N ILE A 521 26.65 4.23 16.65
CA ILE A 521 25.59 4.69 15.75
C ILE A 521 25.38 6.18 15.96
N GLY A 522 25.28 6.91 14.86
CA GLY A 522 25.02 8.35 14.88
C GLY A 522 26.23 9.23 15.20
N GLY A 523 27.45 8.67 15.26
CA GLY A 523 28.67 9.48 15.33
C GLY A 523 29.80 8.83 16.11
N GLU A 524 30.86 9.61 16.34
CA GLU A 524 31.93 9.20 17.26
C GLU A 524 31.47 9.38 18.71
N THR A 525 31.54 8.33 19.52
CA THR A 525 31.16 8.37 20.95
C THR A 525 32.27 7.82 21.85
N GLU A 526 32.35 8.32 23.10
CA GLU A 526 33.28 7.85 24.13
C GLU A 526 32.50 7.33 25.35
N GLN A 527 32.51 6.01 25.56
CA GLN A 527 31.81 5.35 26.66
C GLN A 527 32.65 4.23 27.29
N ASP A 528 32.20 3.76 28.46
CA ASP A 528 32.79 2.60 29.14
C ASP A 528 32.10 1.31 28.68
N VAL A 529 32.89 0.33 28.24
CA VAL A 529 32.44 -1.06 28.05
C VAL A 529 32.80 -1.84 29.31
N VAL A 530 31.80 -2.42 29.96
CA VAL A 530 31.90 -3.14 31.22
C VAL A 530 31.69 -4.63 30.96
N LEU A 531 32.50 -5.49 31.58
CA LEU A 531 32.27 -6.92 31.65
C LEU A 531 31.81 -7.26 33.07
N GLU A 532 30.68 -7.96 33.18
CA GLU A 532 30.17 -8.51 34.42
C GLU A 532 30.33 -10.03 34.44
N GLY A 533 30.68 -10.57 35.61
CA GLY A 533 30.81 -12.01 35.83
C GLY A 533 29.47 -12.65 36.22
N PHE A 534 29.49 -13.95 36.49
CA PHE A 534 28.30 -14.79 36.74
C PHE A 534 27.39 -14.34 37.89
N ASP A 535 27.86 -13.46 38.77
CA ASP A 535 27.10 -12.93 39.91
C ASP A 535 26.67 -11.46 39.71
N GLY A 536 26.71 -10.97 38.45
CA GLY A 536 26.42 -9.58 38.08
C GLY A 536 27.47 -8.58 38.57
N THR A 537 28.63 -9.03 39.04
CA THR A 537 29.68 -8.10 39.49
C THR A 537 30.58 -7.67 38.35
N GLU A 538 30.88 -6.36 38.27
CA GLU A 538 31.89 -5.83 37.34
C GLU A 538 33.26 -6.48 37.60
N VAL A 539 33.75 -7.21 36.58
CA VAL A 539 35.06 -7.89 36.60
C VAL A 539 36.11 -7.16 35.75
N ASP A 540 35.70 -6.46 34.69
CA ASP A 540 36.57 -5.61 33.88
C ASP A 540 35.82 -4.38 33.32
N ARG A 541 36.56 -3.32 33.00
CA ARG A 541 36.02 -2.08 32.43
C ARG A 541 37.03 -1.43 31.50
N ARG A 542 36.55 -0.93 30.36
CA ARG A 542 37.38 -0.23 29.40
C ARG A 542 36.65 0.94 28.74
N SER A 543 37.17 2.14 28.93
CA SER A 543 36.75 3.32 28.17
C SER A 543 37.29 3.25 26.73
N VAL A 544 36.41 3.44 25.76
CA VAL A 544 36.69 3.38 24.32
C VAL A 544 36.14 4.61 23.61
N THR A 545 36.71 4.95 22.45
CA THR A 545 36.20 6.01 21.57
C THR A 545 36.03 5.41 20.18
N VAL A 546 34.79 5.31 19.72
CA VAL A 546 34.40 4.51 18.56
C VAL A 546 33.64 5.39 17.56
N SER A 547 33.92 5.25 16.26
CA SER A 547 33.35 6.07 15.18
C SER A 547 32.74 5.23 14.04
N GLY A 548 32.24 4.04 14.38
CA GLY A 548 31.88 2.94 13.48
C GLY A 548 31.94 1.65 14.29
N SER A 549 32.56 0.58 13.79
CA SER A 549 32.78 -0.64 14.59
C SER A 549 34.20 -0.76 15.17
N GLU A 550 34.30 -1.25 16.41
CA GLU A 550 35.56 -1.61 17.08
C GLU A 550 35.41 -2.93 17.84
N THR A 551 36.47 -3.73 17.92
CA THR A 551 36.50 -4.91 18.81
C THR A 551 37.21 -4.55 20.10
N VAL A 552 36.52 -4.75 21.22
CA VAL A 552 37.06 -4.64 22.57
C VAL A 552 37.42 -6.03 23.09
N THR A 553 38.38 -6.09 24.00
CA THR A 553 38.76 -7.33 24.68
C THR A 553 38.84 -7.05 26.16
N LEU A 554 38.11 -7.85 26.94
CA LEU A 554 37.91 -7.77 28.38
C LEU A 554 38.38 -9.09 29.02
N GLN A 555 38.72 -9.06 30.31
CA GLN A 555 39.22 -10.25 31.03
C GLN A 555 38.44 -10.54 32.31
N TYR A 556 38.00 -11.79 32.47
CA TYR A 556 37.49 -12.32 33.72
C TYR A 556 38.55 -13.25 34.34
N ASP A 557 39.27 -12.78 35.37
CA ASP A 557 40.50 -13.43 35.87
C ASP A 557 40.30 -14.74 36.68
N ASP A 558 39.12 -14.98 37.26
CA ASP A 558 38.87 -16.05 38.24
C ASP A 558 37.42 -16.55 38.10
N VAL A 559 37.17 -17.35 37.06
CA VAL A 559 35.82 -17.86 36.74
C VAL A 559 35.33 -18.83 37.82
N GLY A 560 34.09 -18.63 38.29
CA GLY A 560 33.44 -19.47 39.29
C GLY A 560 32.85 -20.78 38.72
N GLU A 561 32.22 -21.57 39.59
CA GLU A 561 31.35 -22.68 39.23
C GLU A 561 29.92 -22.39 39.70
N PRO A 562 28.88 -22.94 39.03
CA PRO A 562 28.91 -23.73 37.78
C PRO A 562 29.15 -22.88 36.51
N THR A 563 29.01 -23.47 35.32
CA THR A 563 28.82 -22.72 34.05
C THR A 563 27.81 -21.61 34.24
N GLY A 564 28.08 -20.42 33.66
CA GLY A 564 27.21 -19.26 33.76
C GLY A 564 27.46 -18.26 32.63
N ARG A 565 26.74 -17.13 32.68
CA ARG A 565 26.80 -16.07 31.67
C ARG A 565 27.65 -14.90 32.10
N VAL A 566 28.35 -14.31 31.14
CA VAL A 566 28.99 -13.01 31.29
C VAL A 566 28.20 -11.99 30.49
N THR A 567 28.06 -10.79 31.06
CA THR A 567 27.33 -9.68 30.42
C THR A 567 28.35 -8.63 30.00
N VAL A 568 28.32 -8.23 28.72
CA VAL A 568 29.05 -7.05 28.25
C VAL A 568 28.04 -5.93 28.07
N ARG A 569 28.32 -4.80 28.72
CA ARG A 569 27.38 -3.67 28.83
C ARG A 569 28.06 -2.35 28.51
N THR A 570 27.36 -1.48 27.79
CA THR A 570 27.67 -0.04 27.60
C THR A 570 26.70 0.80 28.43
N ASP A 571 26.66 2.13 28.25
CA ASP A 571 25.61 2.93 28.87
C ASP A 571 24.28 2.83 28.08
N ASP A 572 24.31 2.28 26.85
CA ASP A 572 23.18 2.26 25.91
C ASP A 572 22.65 0.85 25.59
N ASP A 573 23.46 -0.20 25.81
CA ASP A 573 23.16 -1.56 25.36
C ASP A 573 23.89 -2.62 26.20
N GLU A 574 23.37 -3.84 26.21
CA GLU A 574 24.01 -4.98 26.86
C GLU A 574 23.73 -6.30 26.13
N MET A 575 24.66 -7.24 26.24
CA MET A 575 24.52 -8.57 25.66
C MET A 575 25.21 -9.59 26.56
N GLU A 576 24.68 -10.82 26.57
CA GLU A 576 25.21 -11.91 27.38
C GLU A 576 25.79 -13.04 26.54
N GLU A 577 26.79 -13.73 27.07
CA GLU A 577 27.38 -14.91 26.45
C GLU A 577 27.70 -15.98 27.49
N VAL A 578 27.53 -17.25 27.12
CA VAL A 578 27.77 -18.38 28.02
C VAL A 578 29.27 -18.66 28.11
N VAL A 579 29.78 -18.90 29.31
CA VAL A 579 31.14 -19.39 29.55
C VAL A 579 31.07 -20.80 30.13
N VAL A 580 31.48 -21.81 29.34
CA VAL A 580 31.36 -23.21 29.73
C VAL A 580 32.53 -23.65 30.61
N VAL A 581 32.22 -24.11 31.82
CA VAL A 581 33.23 -24.60 32.77
C VAL A 581 33.38 -26.13 32.63
N ASP A 582 34.56 -26.58 32.22
CA ASP A 582 34.92 -28.00 32.08
C ASP A 582 35.12 -28.66 33.46
N ARG A 583 34.17 -29.51 33.84
CA ARG A 583 34.21 -30.34 35.04
C ARG A 583 33.41 -31.64 34.85
N ASP A 584 33.66 -32.63 35.70
CA ASP A 584 33.03 -33.96 35.63
C ASP A 584 31.58 -34.00 36.18
N GLY A 585 31.06 -32.88 36.70
CA GLY A 585 29.75 -32.76 37.33
C GLY A 585 29.78 -32.60 38.87
N PRO A 586 28.63 -32.37 39.51
CA PRO A 586 28.54 -32.09 40.95
C PRO A 586 28.84 -33.30 41.83
N VAL A 587 29.30 -33.02 43.05
CA VAL A 587 29.29 -34.01 44.13
C VAL A 587 27.98 -33.86 44.91
N CYS A 588 26.97 -34.66 44.59
CA CYS A 588 25.61 -34.50 45.14
C CYS A 588 25.51 -34.48 46.67
N GLY A 589 26.40 -35.15 47.39
CA GLY A 589 26.46 -35.05 48.86
C GLY A 589 26.86 -33.68 49.42
N ALA A 590 27.29 -32.74 48.57
CA ALA A 590 27.62 -31.36 48.90
C ALA A 590 26.56 -30.35 48.44
N VAL A 591 25.63 -30.77 47.57
CA VAL A 591 24.49 -29.96 47.10
C VAL A 591 23.43 -29.88 48.21
N SER A 592 22.74 -28.75 48.31
CA SER A 592 21.69 -28.54 49.28
C SER A 592 20.57 -27.72 48.69
N TYR A 593 19.34 -28.16 48.92
CA TYR A 593 18.13 -27.50 48.44
C TYR A 593 17.47 -26.70 49.55
N ASP A 594 16.88 -25.56 49.19
CA ASP A 594 15.87 -24.91 50.00
C ASP A 594 14.52 -25.62 49.85
N GLY A 595 13.65 -25.51 50.86
CA GLY A 595 12.39 -26.26 50.95
C GLY A 595 12.51 -27.63 51.64
N SER A 596 11.42 -28.42 51.65
CA SER A 596 11.37 -29.73 52.32
C SER A 596 10.96 -30.90 51.43
N GLY A 597 10.80 -30.67 50.12
CA GLY A 597 10.45 -31.68 49.13
C GLY A 597 9.02 -32.20 49.26
N THR A 598 8.14 -31.45 49.92
CA THR A 598 6.71 -31.80 50.06
C THR A 598 5.89 -30.99 49.08
N GLY A 599 4.72 -31.47 48.64
CA GLY A 599 3.90 -30.70 47.69
C GLY A 599 3.33 -29.36 48.19
N SER A 600 3.66 -28.92 49.41
CA SER A 600 3.35 -27.57 49.91
C SER A 600 4.59 -26.72 50.19
N ASP A 601 5.77 -27.31 49.99
CA ASP A 601 7.11 -26.77 50.27
C ASP A 601 8.11 -27.64 49.47
N PRO A 602 8.05 -27.57 48.13
CA PRO A 602 8.90 -28.36 47.24
C PRO A 602 10.38 -27.95 47.40
N TYR A 603 11.30 -28.74 46.86
CA TYR A 603 12.70 -28.38 46.80
C TYR A 603 12.93 -27.37 45.67
N GLN A 604 13.55 -26.24 45.98
CA GLN A 604 13.88 -25.22 45.00
C GLN A 604 15.13 -25.62 44.21
N VAL A 605 15.07 -25.47 42.90
CA VAL A 605 16.17 -25.77 41.97
C VAL A 605 16.50 -24.49 41.21
N SER A 606 17.69 -23.96 41.46
CA SER A 606 18.22 -22.72 40.87
C SER A 606 19.49 -22.96 40.06
N THR A 607 20.03 -24.18 40.09
CA THR A 607 21.30 -24.52 39.45
C THR A 607 21.24 -25.90 38.79
N VAL A 608 22.04 -26.08 37.74
CA VAL A 608 22.21 -27.38 37.07
C VAL A 608 22.73 -28.48 38.01
N ASP A 609 23.46 -28.10 39.06
CA ASP A 609 23.94 -29.03 40.09
C ASP A 609 22.83 -29.58 40.98
N GLU A 610 21.88 -28.72 41.35
CA GLU A 610 20.66 -29.12 42.03
C GLU A 610 19.80 -30.00 41.13
N LEU A 611 19.69 -29.69 39.85
CA LEU A 611 18.94 -30.50 38.89
C LEU A 611 19.51 -31.93 38.78
N GLN A 612 20.83 -32.07 38.61
CA GLN A 612 21.49 -33.37 38.46
C GLN A 612 21.39 -34.26 39.70
N CYS A 613 21.28 -33.66 40.88
CA CYS A 613 21.32 -34.38 42.15
C CYS A 613 19.95 -34.79 42.70
N ILE A 614 18.88 -34.62 41.92
CA ILE A 614 17.51 -35.05 42.25
C ILE A 614 17.44 -36.54 42.60
N ASP A 615 18.18 -37.39 41.88
CA ASP A 615 18.23 -38.84 42.14
C ASP A 615 18.72 -39.17 43.55
N ASP A 616 19.80 -38.50 43.98
CA ASP A 616 20.37 -38.65 45.33
C ASP A 616 19.49 -38.01 46.41
N GLN A 617 18.78 -36.93 46.06
CA GLN A 617 17.94 -36.17 46.97
C GLN A 617 16.63 -36.90 47.29
N GLY A 618 15.96 -37.44 46.27
CA GLY A 618 14.77 -38.27 46.42
C GLY A 618 13.81 -38.15 45.24
N LEU A 619 13.61 -39.26 44.54
CA LEU A 619 12.70 -39.37 43.38
C LEU A 619 11.20 -39.25 43.73
N ASP A 620 10.82 -39.38 45.01
CA ASP A 620 9.44 -39.21 45.49
C ASP A 620 9.15 -37.83 46.10
N ALA A 621 10.13 -36.92 46.06
CA ALA A 621 10.00 -35.53 46.51
C ALA A 621 9.47 -34.63 45.39
N HIS A 622 9.01 -33.43 45.76
CA HIS A 622 8.53 -32.41 44.82
C HIS A 622 9.58 -31.33 44.63
N TYR A 623 9.70 -30.80 43.42
CA TYR A 623 10.70 -29.83 42.99
C TYR A 623 10.03 -28.67 42.24
N GLU A 624 10.55 -27.46 42.43
CA GLU A 624 10.17 -26.27 41.67
C GLU A 624 11.43 -25.58 41.14
N LEU A 625 11.47 -25.21 39.86
CA LEU A 625 12.48 -24.28 39.37
C LEU A 625 12.17 -22.89 39.91
N VAL A 626 13.21 -22.16 40.30
CA VAL A 626 13.09 -20.77 40.78
C VAL A 626 13.86 -19.75 39.95
N ASP A 627 14.74 -20.26 39.08
CA ASP A 627 15.56 -19.53 38.12
C ASP A 627 15.73 -20.41 36.86
N ASP A 628 16.04 -19.78 35.73
CA ASP A 628 16.48 -20.49 34.53
C ASP A 628 17.81 -21.21 34.78
N ILE A 629 18.03 -22.33 34.08
CA ILE A 629 19.20 -23.19 34.27
C ILE A 629 20.03 -23.27 32.99
N ASP A 630 21.21 -22.67 32.99
CA ASP A 630 22.22 -22.91 31.97
C ASP A 630 22.91 -24.27 32.18
N ALA A 631 22.52 -25.25 31.37
CA ALA A 631 23.02 -26.62 31.39
C ALA A 631 24.12 -26.91 30.36
N HIS A 632 24.63 -25.90 29.64
CA HIS A 632 25.70 -26.05 28.63
C HIS A 632 26.94 -26.80 29.14
N GLY A 633 27.29 -26.64 30.42
CA GLY A 633 28.41 -27.35 31.05
C GLY A 633 28.28 -28.87 31.08
N THR A 634 27.04 -29.40 30.96
CA THR A 634 26.78 -30.83 31.06
C THR A 634 27.50 -31.65 29.99
N GLU A 635 27.88 -31.06 28.84
CA GLU A 635 28.66 -31.73 27.78
C GLU A 635 29.93 -32.41 28.32
N TYR A 636 30.57 -31.82 29.33
CA TYR A 636 31.82 -32.31 29.90
C TYR A 636 31.63 -33.25 31.10
N TRP A 637 30.39 -33.41 31.58
CA TRP A 637 30.10 -34.17 32.78
C TRP A 637 30.15 -35.68 32.55
N ASN A 638 30.33 -36.43 33.63
CA ASN A 638 30.25 -37.89 33.66
C ASN A 638 31.17 -38.57 32.63
N ASP A 639 32.47 -38.20 32.61
CA ASP A 639 33.44 -38.64 31.60
C ASP A 639 33.03 -38.29 30.14
N GLY A 640 32.28 -37.19 29.94
CA GLY A 640 31.75 -36.73 28.65
C GLY A 640 30.48 -37.46 28.18
N ALA A 641 29.78 -38.13 29.09
CA ALA A 641 28.48 -38.76 28.82
C ALA A 641 27.30 -37.79 28.91
N GLY A 642 27.55 -36.53 29.30
CA GLY A 642 26.47 -35.56 29.51
C GLY A 642 25.86 -35.65 30.91
N PHE A 643 24.74 -34.97 31.08
CA PHE A 643 23.86 -35.09 32.23
C PHE A 643 23.40 -36.56 32.42
N GLU A 644 23.26 -37.00 33.67
CA GLU A 644 22.69 -38.31 34.02
C GLU A 644 21.17 -38.17 34.16
N PRO A 645 20.36 -38.81 33.28
CA PRO A 645 18.90 -38.78 33.33
C PRO A 645 18.34 -39.05 34.73
N ILE A 646 17.34 -38.28 35.13
CA ILE A 646 16.66 -38.42 36.43
C ILE A 646 15.82 -39.71 36.43
N GLY A 647 16.12 -40.60 37.37
CA GLY A 647 15.55 -41.93 37.45
C GLY A 647 16.38 -43.01 36.75
N ASP A 648 16.11 -44.26 37.08
CA ASP A 648 16.89 -45.40 36.60
C ASP A 648 16.53 -45.79 35.15
N GLN A 649 17.55 -45.86 34.28
CA GLN A 649 17.45 -46.21 32.86
C GLN A 649 17.25 -47.71 32.55
N TRP A 650 16.45 -48.41 33.35
CA TRP A 650 16.08 -49.81 33.09
C TRP A 650 14.70 -50.14 33.62
N PHE A 651 14.04 -51.13 33.02
CA PHE A 651 12.65 -51.56 33.27
C PHE A 651 12.26 -51.81 34.76
N TRP A 652 13.20 -52.08 35.67
CA TRP A 652 12.92 -52.30 37.11
C TRP A 652 13.58 -51.25 38.00
N GLY A 653 13.95 -50.14 37.38
CA GLY A 653 14.52 -48.97 38.00
C GLY A 653 13.54 -48.24 38.89
N ASN A 654 14.07 -47.33 39.71
CA ASN A 654 13.29 -46.34 40.42
C ASN A 654 12.91 -45.21 39.45
N GLU A 655 11.62 -44.94 39.39
CA GLU A 655 11.01 -43.86 38.62
C GLU A 655 10.96 -42.54 39.41
N PHE A 656 10.92 -41.43 38.68
CA PHE A 656 10.52 -40.15 39.26
C PHE A 656 9.02 -40.17 39.58
N ALA A 657 8.67 -40.16 40.87
CA ALA A 657 7.29 -40.21 41.36
C ALA A 657 6.82 -38.86 41.95
N GLY A 658 7.67 -37.84 41.88
CA GLY A 658 7.46 -36.50 42.39
C GLY A 658 6.58 -35.61 41.50
N ASP A 659 6.49 -34.34 41.91
CA ASP A 659 6.02 -33.25 41.06
C ASP A 659 7.23 -32.39 40.69
N PHE A 660 7.41 -32.09 39.42
CA PHE A 660 8.44 -31.20 38.92
C PHE A 660 7.76 -30.03 38.23
N ASP A 661 7.72 -28.91 38.92
CA ASP A 661 7.17 -27.65 38.46
C ASP A 661 8.30 -26.80 37.87
N GLY A 662 8.30 -26.61 36.56
CA GLY A 662 9.24 -25.71 35.90
C GLY A 662 8.93 -24.23 36.18
N ASN A 663 7.73 -23.91 36.67
CA ASN A 663 7.31 -22.56 37.02
C ASN A 663 7.59 -21.53 35.89
N GLY A 664 7.51 -21.96 34.63
CA GLY A 664 7.78 -21.14 33.43
C GLY A 664 9.26 -21.04 33.03
N HIS A 665 10.18 -21.51 33.87
CA HIS A 665 11.62 -21.40 33.66
C HIS A 665 12.14 -22.33 32.56
N ALA A 666 13.24 -21.92 31.94
CA ALA A 666 13.92 -22.68 30.91
C ALA A 666 15.16 -23.43 31.44
N ILE A 667 15.41 -24.61 30.87
CA ILE A 667 16.69 -25.31 30.98
C ILE A 667 17.36 -25.25 29.62
N LYS A 668 18.46 -24.48 29.54
CA LYS A 668 19.12 -24.07 28.29
C LYS A 668 20.38 -24.92 28.05
N GLY A 669 20.54 -25.47 26.84
CA GLY A 669 21.78 -26.14 26.43
C GLY A 669 22.06 -27.49 27.09
N LEU A 670 21.03 -28.21 27.55
CA LEU A 670 21.19 -29.51 28.20
C LEU A 670 21.82 -30.56 27.26
N HIS A 671 22.93 -31.16 27.65
CA HIS A 671 23.63 -32.19 26.88
C HIS A 671 23.53 -33.57 27.54
N ILE A 672 23.07 -34.58 26.81
CA ILE A 672 22.99 -35.99 27.24
C ILE A 672 23.52 -36.87 26.11
N HIS A 673 24.68 -37.50 26.27
CA HIS A 673 25.30 -38.34 25.24
C HIS A 673 25.51 -39.79 25.72
N ARG A 674 24.45 -40.59 25.58
CA ARG A 674 24.33 -41.96 26.10
C ARG A 674 23.89 -42.95 25.01
N PRO A 675 24.67 -43.11 23.91
CA PRO A 675 24.31 -43.94 22.75
C PRO A 675 24.08 -45.43 23.05
N ASP A 676 24.59 -45.91 24.19
CA ASP A 676 24.52 -47.31 24.60
C ASP A 676 23.43 -47.58 25.65
N GLU A 677 22.68 -46.55 26.06
CA GLU A 677 21.67 -46.62 27.14
C GLU A 677 20.26 -46.33 26.61
N ASN A 678 19.25 -47.00 27.17
CA ASN A 678 17.84 -46.77 26.81
C ASN A 678 17.23 -45.79 27.81
N PHE A 679 16.05 -45.25 27.51
CA PHE A 679 15.34 -44.33 28.42
C PHE A 679 16.15 -43.06 28.67
N VAL A 680 16.42 -42.34 27.57
CA VAL A 680 17.29 -41.16 27.60
C VAL A 680 16.45 -39.90 27.38
N GLY A 681 16.61 -38.93 28.27
CA GLY A 681 15.97 -37.62 28.32
C GLY A 681 16.37 -36.95 29.63
N LEU A 682 15.92 -35.72 29.91
CA LEU A 682 16.12 -35.11 31.23
C LEU A 682 15.65 -36.05 32.35
N PHE A 683 14.49 -36.69 32.14
CA PHE A 683 14.01 -37.80 32.94
C PHE A 683 14.19 -39.12 32.17
N ALA A 684 14.63 -40.18 32.85
CA ALA A 684 14.64 -41.51 32.26
C ALA A 684 13.20 -42.05 32.16
N ILE A 685 12.53 -42.17 33.31
CA ILE A 685 11.17 -42.68 33.48
C ILE A 685 10.49 -42.05 34.70
N ASN A 686 9.19 -41.80 34.62
CA ASN A 686 8.39 -41.23 35.72
C ASN A 686 7.20 -42.09 36.15
N GLU A 687 6.99 -43.26 35.54
CA GLU A 687 5.99 -44.24 35.99
C GLU A 687 6.39 -45.69 35.64
N TYR A 688 5.66 -46.66 36.20
CA TYR A 688 5.86 -48.08 35.94
C TYR A 688 4.88 -48.62 34.89
N PHE A 689 5.45 -49.27 33.87
CA PHE A 689 4.77 -49.63 32.62
C PHE A 689 4.12 -51.03 32.66
N ASP A 690 3.20 -51.28 33.60
CA ASP A 690 2.34 -52.46 33.58
C ASP A 690 0.87 -52.15 33.96
N ASP A 691 -0.05 -53.11 33.79
CA ASP A 691 -1.48 -52.98 34.15
C ASP A 691 -1.72 -52.71 35.65
N SER A 692 -0.67 -52.56 36.47
CA SER A 692 -0.73 -52.23 37.89
C SER A 692 -0.20 -50.84 38.25
N GLY A 693 0.26 -50.06 37.26
CA GLY A 693 0.52 -48.63 37.39
C GLY A 693 -0.72 -47.80 37.71
N PRO A 694 -0.57 -46.55 38.16
CA PRO A 694 -1.66 -45.58 38.22
C PRO A 694 -2.49 -45.50 36.92
N GLY A 695 -3.73 -45.04 37.05
CA GLY A 695 -4.53 -44.74 35.86
C GLY A 695 -4.01 -43.49 35.14
N VAL A 696 -4.51 -43.26 33.93
CA VAL A 696 -4.28 -42.00 33.19
C VAL A 696 -4.60 -40.80 34.08
N GLY A 697 -3.69 -39.83 34.13
CA GLY A 697 -3.81 -38.63 34.95
C GLY A 697 -3.53 -38.84 36.45
N GLU A 698 -3.05 -40.02 36.85
CA GLU A 698 -2.56 -40.32 38.19
C GLU A 698 -1.04 -40.55 38.14
N GLY A 699 -0.28 -40.06 39.12
CA GLY A 699 1.17 -40.31 39.17
C GLY A 699 1.97 -39.05 39.42
N SER A 700 3.22 -39.04 38.92
CA SER A 700 4.06 -37.86 38.87
C SER A 700 3.50 -36.82 37.91
N LYS A 701 3.83 -35.55 38.14
CA LYS A 701 3.50 -34.45 37.26
C LYS A 701 4.80 -33.73 36.89
N ILE A 702 5.00 -33.45 35.61
CA ILE A 702 6.12 -32.67 35.09
C ILE A 702 5.50 -31.57 34.25
N HIS A 703 5.64 -30.31 34.66
CA HIS A 703 4.89 -29.24 34.01
C HIS A 703 5.56 -27.87 34.01
N ASP A 704 5.04 -26.96 33.18
CA ASP A 704 5.44 -25.54 33.07
C ASP A 704 6.95 -25.38 32.82
N LEU A 705 7.47 -26.12 31.85
CA LEU A 705 8.91 -26.27 31.62
C LEU A 705 9.30 -26.05 30.16
N ARG A 706 10.30 -25.20 29.94
CA ARG A 706 10.94 -25.00 28.63
C ARG A 706 12.29 -25.71 28.60
N LEU A 707 12.53 -26.54 27.60
CA LEU A 707 13.85 -27.11 27.31
C LEU A 707 14.36 -26.51 26.01
N GLU A 708 15.40 -25.70 26.11
CA GLU A 708 15.90 -24.91 24.99
C GLU A 708 17.26 -25.41 24.53
N ASN A 709 17.41 -25.61 23.22
CA ASN A 709 18.68 -26.02 22.60
C ASN A 709 19.28 -27.29 23.22
N VAL A 710 18.46 -28.30 23.52
CA VAL A 710 18.96 -29.56 24.08
C VAL A 710 19.73 -30.37 23.04
N SER A 711 20.68 -31.19 23.50
CA SER A 711 21.37 -32.19 22.68
C SER A 711 21.27 -33.54 23.38
N VAL A 712 20.27 -34.33 22.99
CA VAL A 712 19.97 -35.62 23.60
C VAL A 712 20.26 -36.74 22.61
N HIS A 713 21.14 -37.67 22.98
CA HIS A 713 21.53 -38.80 22.17
C HIS A 713 21.48 -40.10 22.98
N GLY A 714 20.53 -41.00 22.64
CA GLY A 714 20.32 -42.27 23.34
C GLY A 714 20.44 -43.51 22.45
N GLN A 715 20.28 -44.70 23.02
CA GLN A 715 20.22 -45.96 22.26
C GLN A 715 18.85 -46.16 21.60
N GLN A 716 17.79 -46.24 22.43
CA GLN A 716 16.37 -46.34 22.08
C GLN A 716 15.53 -45.74 23.21
N VAL A 717 14.26 -45.43 22.93
CA VAL A 717 13.35 -44.80 23.90
C VAL A 717 13.94 -43.48 24.37
N THR A 718 14.09 -42.57 23.43
CA THR A 718 14.75 -41.28 23.65
C THR A 718 13.77 -40.15 23.44
N GLY A 719 13.65 -39.27 24.43
CA GLY A 719 12.92 -38.01 24.33
C GLY A 719 13.75 -36.86 24.84
N GLY A 720 13.49 -35.63 24.38
CA GLY A 720 14.18 -34.45 24.89
C GLY A 720 13.90 -34.24 26.38
N LEU A 721 12.62 -34.27 26.76
CA LEU A 721 12.20 -34.22 28.17
C LEU A 721 12.36 -35.57 28.85
N ILE A 722 11.79 -36.63 28.27
CA ILE A 722 11.68 -37.91 28.96
C ILE A 722 11.86 -39.10 28.04
N GLY A 723 12.62 -40.09 28.49
CA GLY A 723 12.76 -41.36 27.79
C GLY A 723 11.40 -42.05 27.65
N ALA A 724 10.82 -42.50 28.77
CA ALA A 724 9.46 -43.04 28.79
C ALA A 724 8.55 -42.33 29.80
N ALA A 725 7.46 -41.78 29.28
CA ALA A 725 6.44 -41.04 30.02
C ALA A 725 5.32 -41.94 30.56
N GLY A 726 4.99 -41.73 31.82
CA GLY A 726 3.70 -41.99 32.46
C GLY A 726 3.25 -40.73 33.23
N GLY A 727 2.25 -40.84 34.10
CA GLY A 727 1.75 -39.70 34.88
C GLY A 727 1.18 -38.57 34.01
N VAL A 728 1.42 -37.32 34.39
CA VAL A 728 0.97 -36.11 33.68
C VAL A 728 2.18 -35.31 33.17
N ILE A 729 2.18 -34.96 31.89
CA ILE A 729 3.11 -34.00 31.30
C ILE A 729 2.29 -32.86 30.73
N GLU A 730 2.54 -31.62 31.18
CA GLU A 730 1.69 -30.46 30.89
C GLU A 730 2.53 -29.20 30.65
N ASN A 731 2.17 -28.35 29.68
CA ASN A 731 2.85 -27.06 29.42
C ASN A 731 4.37 -27.25 29.25
N VAL A 732 4.75 -28.02 28.23
CA VAL A 732 6.14 -28.35 27.94
C VAL A 732 6.48 -27.96 26.52
N ARG A 733 7.61 -27.27 26.38
CA ARG A 733 8.23 -26.93 25.09
C ARG A 733 9.63 -27.50 25.02
N VAL A 734 9.99 -28.12 23.89
CA VAL A 734 11.34 -28.66 23.65
C VAL A 734 11.87 -28.20 22.29
N SER A 735 13.07 -27.62 22.28
CA SER A 735 13.86 -27.30 21.09
C SER A 735 15.28 -27.88 21.17
N GLY A 736 15.95 -28.00 20.03
CA GLY A 736 17.28 -28.60 19.91
C GLY A 736 17.29 -29.93 19.15
N GLU A 737 18.23 -30.82 19.44
CA GLU A 737 18.42 -32.09 18.73
C GLU A 737 18.16 -33.30 19.66
N VAL A 738 17.26 -34.19 19.25
CA VAL A 738 16.95 -35.45 19.94
C VAL A 738 17.18 -36.62 18.99
N THR A 739 18.15 -37.47 19.31
CA THR A 739 18.61 -38.54 18.43
C THR A 739 18.73 -39.89 19.13
N ALA A 740 18.54 -40.96 18.38
CA ALA A 740 18.82 -42.30 18.89
C ALA A 740 19.44 -43.24 17.86
N GLU A 741 20.26 -44.17 18.33
CA GLU A 741 20.88 -45.23 17.50
C GLU A 741 19.83 -46.14 16.83
N TYR A 742 18.66 -46.30 17.45
CA TYR A 742 17.53 -47.06 16.90
C TYR A 742 16.20 -46.31 17.05
N GLN A 743 15.19 -46.76 16.30
CA GLN A 743 13.83 -46.18 16.36
C GLN A 743 13.17 -46.30 17.75
N GLU A 744 12.17 -45.45 17.97
CA GLU A 744 11.50 -45.07 19.23
C GLU A 744 12.10 -43.79 19.84
N VAL A 745 11.79 -42.67 19.18
CA VAL A 745 12.30 -41.33 19.51
C VAL A 745 11.17 -40.31 19.40
N GLY A 746 11.03 -39.42 20.38
CA GLY A 746 10.11 -38.28 20.30
C GLY A 746 10.81 -36.98 20.66
N GLY A 747 10.33 -35.83 20.18
CA GLY A 747 10.91 -34.55 20.60
C GLY A 747 10.74 -34.32 22.11
N ILE A 748 9.56 -34.63 22.66
CA ILE A 748 9.31 -34.55 24.11
C ILE A 748 9.50 -35.90 24.78
N ALA A 749 8.78 -36.93 24.31
CA ALA A 749 8.76 -38.25 24.93
C ALA A 749 9.13 -39.36 23.94
N GLY A 750 10.11 -40.20 24.28
CA GLY A 750 10.48 -41.35 23.45
C GLY A 750 9.33 -42.35 23.32
N SER A 751 8.74 -42.74 24.45
CA SER A 751 7.51 -43.54 24.50
C SER A 751 6.58 -43.06 25.61
N ALA A 752 5.28 -43.24 25.47
CA ALA A 752 4.30 -42.85 26.48
C ALA A 752 3.25 -43.96 26.72
N HIS A 753 2.95 -44.26 27.98
CA HIS A 753 2.10 -45.38 28.35
C HIS A 753 1.27 -45.09 29.61
N ASN A 754 -0.07 -45.11 29.49
CA ASN A 754 -0.99 -44.58 30.51
C ASN A 754 -0.64 -43.14 30.93
N ALA A 755 0.08 -42.41 30.08
CA ALA A 755 0.41 -41.02 30.32
C ALA A 755 -0.78 -40.14 29.92
N ASP A 756 -0.92 -39.03 30.63
CA ASP A 756 -1.80 -37.93 30.29
C ASP A 756 -0.98 -36.87 29.54
N LEU A 757 -1.15 -36.83 28.22
CA LEU A 757 -0.45 -35.92 27.30
C LEU A 757 -1.42 -34.97 26.58
N ASP A 758 -2.65 -34.85 27.06
CA ASP A 758 -3.64 -33.88 26.55
C ASP A 758 -3.46 -32.49 27.20
N ASN A 759 -2.24 -31.94 27.14
CA ASN A 759 -1.85 -30.88 28.07
C ASN A 759 -0.89 -29.83 27.48
N ARG A 760 -1.14 -29.33 26.27
CA ARG A 760 -0.40 -28.19 25.67
C ARG A 760 1.10 -28.47 25.49
N LEU A 761 1.39 -29.42 24.61
CA LEU A 761 2.76 -29.87 24.32
C LEU A 761 3.30 -29.26 23.03
N VAL A 762 4.56 -28.83 23.06
CA VAL A 762 5.22 -28.15 21.94
C VAL A 762 6.59 -28.76 21.65
N SER A 763 6.87 -29.01 20.37
CA SER A 763 8.20 -29.44 19.94
C SER A 763 8.64 -28.71 18.69
N GLU A 764 9.84 -28.17 18.76
CA GLU A 764 10.61 -27.54 17.69
C GLU A 764 11.93 -28.29 17.47
N ALA A 765 12.02 -29.50 18.03
CA ALA A 765 13.25 -30.28 18.01
C ALA A 765 13.49 -30.89 16.63
N THR A 766 14.76 -31.06 16.28
CA THR A 766 15.18 -32.01 15.24
C THR A 766 15.23 -33.41 15.85
N VAL A 767 14.31 -34.28 15.45
CA VAL A 767 14.12 -35.64 15.97
C VAL A 767 14.62 -36.67 14.96
N LYS A 768 15.69 -37.41 15.29
CA LYS A 768 16.25 -38.44 14.39
C LYS A 768 16.33 -39.81 15.01
N GLY A 769 15.65 -40.78 14.41
CA GLY A 769 15.75 -42.19 14.80
C GLY A 769 16.60 -42.99 13.81
N GLY A 770 17.49 -43.84 14.34
CA GLY A 770 18.24 -44.80 13.55
C GLY A 770 17.40 -46.00 13.09
N VAL A 771 18.04 -47.09 12.66
CA VAL A 771 17.32 -48.27 12.16
C VAL A 771 16.48 -48.95 13.25
N PRO A 772 15.42 -49.68 12.89
CA PRO A 772 14.76 -50.63 13.78
C PRO A 772 15.71 -51.53 14.60
N ALA A 773 15.70 -51.48 15.94
CA ALA A 773 16.52 -52.40 16.73
C ALA A 773 16.20 -53.86 16.44
N ALA A 774 14.92 -54.21 16.29
CA ALA A 774 14.53 -55.57 15.96
C ALA A 774 14.92 -55.99 14.53
N ALA A 775 15.26 -55.07 13.60
CA ALA A 775 15.86 -55.45 12.32
C ALA A 775 17.33 -55.89 12.46
N THR A 776 18.04 -55.41 13.47
CA THR A 776 19.46 -55.78 13.68
C THR A 776 19.63 -57.20 14.23
N HIS A 777 18.61 -57.74 14.90
CA HIS A 777 18.67 -59.01 15.64
C HIS A 777 19.76 -59.07 16.74
N GLU A 778 20.42 -57.95 17.03
CA GLU A 778 21.53 -57.84 17.98
C GLU A 778 21.11 -57.09 19.26
N VAL A 779 20.10 -56.22 19.16
CA VAL A 779 19.53 -55.42 20.25
C VAL A 779 18.09 -55.86 20.53
N TYR A 780 17.74 -55.93 21.82
CA TYR A 780 16.39 -56.23 22.27
C TYR A 780 15.73 -54.95 22.73
N HIS A 781 14.52 -54.71 22.24
CA HIS A 781 13.68 -53.63 22.72
C HIS A 781 13.45 -53.74 24.25
N PRO A 782 13.57 -52.66 25.01
CA PRO A 782 13.48 -52.71 26.47
C PRO A 782 12.10 -53.18 26.96
N TRP A 783 11.03 -52.86 26.23
CA TRP A 783 9.65 -53.30 26.51
C TRP A 783 9.30 -54.70 25.98
N GLY A 784 10.15 -55.31 25.14
CA GLY A 784 9.87 -56.59 24.48
C GLY A 784 8.72 -56.59 23.46
N ALA A 785 8.03 -55.46 23.28
CA ALA A 785 7.15 -55.13 22.16
C ALA A 785 7.92 -54.27 21.14
N ASP A 786 7.69 -54.45 19.85
CA ASP A 786 8.44 -53.76 18.80
C ASP A 786 7.73 -52.44 18.40
N ASN A 787 7.58 -51.51 19.35
CA ASN A 787 7.13 -50.14 19.06
C ASN A 787 8.32 -49.34 18.53
N MET A 788 8.10 -48.52 17.51
CA MET A 788 9.23 -47.98 16.73
C MET A 788 8.92 -46.62 16.12
N GLY A 789 7.93 -45.91 16.62
CA GLY A 789 7.56 -44.63 16.04
C GLY A 789 8.64 -43.59 16.26
N ILE A 790 8.73 -42.64 15.33
CA ILE A 790 9.50 -41.42 15.49
C ILE A 790 8.50 -40.28 15.35
N GLY A 791 8.35 -39.47 16.39
CA GLY A 791 7.34 -38.41 16.46
C GLY A 791 7.94 -37.07 16.80
N GLY A 792 7.40 -35.98 16.25
CA GLY A 792 7.81 -34.64 16.69
C GLY A 792 7.53 -34.41 18.17
N ILE A 793 6.41 -34.90 18.71
CA ILE A 793 6.09 -34.83 20.14
C ILE A 793 6.38 -36.15 20.85
N VAL A 794 5.76 -37.25 20.38
CA VAL A 794 5.86 -38.58 21.01
C VAL A 794 6.27 -39.63 20.00
N GLY A 795 7.33 -40.39 20.30
CA GLY A 795 7.77 -41.50 19.46
C GLY A 795 6.69 -42.58 19.34
N SER A 796 6.28 -43.17 20.47
CA SER A 796 5.22 -44.17 20.49
C SER A 796 4.23 -43.98 21.65
N THR A 797 2.94 -44.29 21.42
CA THR A 797 1.94 -44.36 22.48
C THR A 797 1.53 -45.80 22.77
N GLY A 798 1.19 -46.09 24.02
CA GLY A 798 0.75 -47.40 24.49
C GLY A 798 -0.34 -47.29 25.57
N TYR A 799 -1.09 -48.38 25.75
CA TYR A 799 -2.21 -48.45 26.70
C TYR A 799 -3.22 -47.31 26.50
N ASN A 800 -3.68 -46.63 27.56
CA ASN A 800 -4.71 -45.59 27.45
C ASN A 800 -4.12 -44.17 27.30
N THR A 801 -3.10 -44.00 26.46
CA THR A 801 -2.44 -42.69 26.25
C THR A 801 -3.08 -41.95 25.08
N GLU A 802 -3.42 -40.69 25.27
CA GLU A 802 -4.03 -39.78 24.29
C GLU A 802 -3.14 -38.54 24.08
N VAL A 803 -3.09 -38.03 22.84
CA VAL A 803 -2.40 -36.77 22.50
C VAL A 803 -3.39 -35.90 21.73
N SER A 804 -3.96 -34.90 22.40
CA SER A 804 -5.04 -34.07 21.86
C SER A 804 -4.66 -32.60 21.81
N THR A 805 -4.14 -32.01 22.89
CA THR A 805 -3.72 -30.58 22.93
C THR A 805 -2.22 -30.38 22.71
N ALA A 806 -1.77 -30.15 21.46
CA ALA A 806 -0.34 -30.02 21.12
C ALA A 806 -0.07 -29.33 19.78
N TYR A 807 1.14 -28.81 19.54
CA TYR A 807 1.60 -28.55 18.18
C TYR A 807 3.07 -28.89 17.97
N SER A 808 3.45 -29.04 16.70
CA SER A 808 4.81 -29.42 16.33
C SER A 808 5.30 -28.60 15.12
N LEU A 809 6.52 -28.10 15.26
CA LEU A 809 7.37 -27.48 14.23
C LEU A 809 8.64 -28.33 14.00
N ALA A 810 8.63 -29.57 14.50
CA ALA A 810 9.79 -30.44 14.53
C ALA A 810 10.17 -30.98 13.15
N ASP A 811 11.48 -31.00 12.86
CA ASP A 811 12.05 -31.81 11.79
C ASP A 811 12.15 -33.27 12.27
N VAL A 812 11.51 -34.20 11.57
CA VAL A 812 11.43 -35.60 11.98
C VAL A 812 12.01 -36.52 10.89
N GLU A 813 13.12 -37.18 11.22
CA GLU A 813 13.87 -38.03 10.29
C GLU A 813 13.93 -39.49 10.79
N GLY A 814 13.62 -40.45 9.92
CA GLY A 814 13.93 -41.84 10.19
C GLY A 814 13.43 -42.88 9.20
N PRO A 815 13.62 -44.18 9.48
CA PRO A 815 13.44 -45.23 8.47
C PRO A 815 11.98 -45.57 8.17
N PHE A 816 11.11 -45.48 9.19
CA PHE A 816 9.75 -45.99 9.17
C PHE A 816 8.91 -45.37 10.30
N ALA A 817 7.58 -45.28 10.15
CA ALA A 817 6.65 -44.77 11.16
C ALA A 817 7.07 -43.38 11.70
N VAL A 818 7.31 -42.45 10.77
CA VAL A 818 7.70 -41.06 11.05
C VAL A 818 6.45 -40.18 11.01
N GLY A 819 6.15 -39.54 12.13
CA GLY A 819 5.00 -38.66 12.32
C GLY A 819 5.41 -37.27 12.80
N GLY A 820 4.77 -36.21 12.31
CA GLY A 820 5.05 -34.85 12.78
C GLY A 820 4.62 -34.59 14.22
N ILE A 821 3.58 -35.29 14.72
CA ILE A 821 3.18 -35.24 16.14
C ILE A 821 3.46 -36.57 16.84
N VAL A 822 2.85 -37.67 16.37
CA VAL A 822 3.01 -39.02 16.95
C VAL A 822 3.59 -39.98 15.93
N GLY A 823 4.67 -40.67 16.28
CA GLY A 823 5.27 -41.65 15.39
C GLY A 823 4.39 -42.89 15.21
N TRP A 824 4.01 -43.52 16.32
CA TRP A 824 3.24 -44.77 16.32
C TRP A 824 2.21 -44.79 17.46
N THR A 825 0.93 -44.95 17.11
CA THR A 825 -0.19 -45.08 18.06
C THR A 825 -0.38 -46.48 18.66
N SER A 826 -1.08 -46.57 19.79
CA SER A 826 -1.39 -47.85 20.43
C SER A 826 -2.53 -48.64 19.74
N ASP A 827 -2.79 -49.87 20.20
CA ASP A 827 -3.97 -50.68 19.83
C ASP A 827 -5.26 -50.24 20.58
N PHE A 828 -5.28 -49.06 21.20
CA PHE A 828 -6.43 -48.51 21.91
C PHE A 828 -6.87 -47.21 21.23
N ALA A 829 -8.19 -47.01 21.14
CA ALA A 829 -8.77 -45.81 20.56
C ALA A 829 -8.39 -44.56 21.38
N SER A 830 -7.89 -43.55 20.69
CA SER A 830 -7.60 -42.21 21.22
C SER A 830 -8.53 -41.20 20.56
N ASP A 831 -9.01 -40.21 21.32
CA ASP A 831 -9.67 -39.03 20.76
C ASP A 831 -8.57 -37.97 20.53
N ASN A 832 -8.54 -37.25 19.41
CA ASN A 832 -7.45 -36.30 19.12
C ASN A 832 -8.06 -34.98 18.67
N GLU A 833 -7.76 -33.87 19.35
CA GLU A 833 -8.69 -32.74 19.29
C GLU A 833 -8.21 -31.30 19.50
N GLN A 834 -6.98 -30.87 19.63
CA GLN A 834 -6.68 -29.44 19.76
C GLN A 834 -5.23 -29.31 19.33
N MET A 835 -4.96 -29.63 18.06
CA MET A 835 -3.57 -29.80 17.65
C MET A 835 -3.33 -29.50 16.18
N TYR A 836 -2.09 -29.11 15.89
CA TYR A 836 -1.66 -29.00 14.51
C TYR A 836 -0.18 -29.32 14.31
N TRP A 837 0.14 -29.70 13.08
CA TRP A 837 1.52 -29.71 12.58
C TRP A 837 1.68 -28.56 11.60
N ALA A 838 2.58 -27.63 11.91
CA ALA A 838 2.64 -26.33 11.24
C ALA A 838 3.78 -26.22 10.24
N GLU A 839 4.95 -26.75 10.57
CA GLU A 839 6.12 -26.77 9.69
C GLU A 839 7.11 -27.86 10.12
N GLY A 840 8.24 -27.94 9.42
CA GLY A 840 9.31 -28.92 9.61
C GLY A 840 9.40 -29.93 8.46
N ASP A 841 10.50 -30.66 8.39
CA ASP A 841 10.71 -31.70 7.40
C ASP A 841 10.34 -33.09 7.94
N ILE A 842 9.49 -33.82 7.23
CA ILE A 842 9.20 -35.24 7.53
C ILE A 842 9.94 -36.13 6.52
N GLU A 843 11.08 -36.68 6.94
CA GLU A 843 11.98 -37.45 6.06
C GLU A 843 12.00 -38.95 6.37
N LEU A 844 11.77 -39.76 5.34
CA LEU A 844 11.97 -41.21 5.38
C LEU A 844 13.34 -41.60 4.82
N THR A 845 14.20 -42.18 5.65
CA THR A 845 15.61 -42.46 5.30
C THR A 845 15.87 -43.85 4.74
N ALA A 846 14.97 -44.81 4.95
CA ALA A 846 15.17 -46.18 4.48
C ALA A 846 14.45 -46.48 3.16
N ASP A 847 15.14 -47.25 2.32
CA ASP A 847 14.52 -47.87 1.15
C ASP A 847 13.35 -48.77 1.61
N PRO A 848 12.12 -48.60 1.08
CA PRO A 848 10.95 -49.38 1.50
C PRO A 848 11.15 -50.91 1.41
N TRP A 849 12.04 -51.37 0.54
CA TRP A 849 12.39 -52.79 0.37
C TRP A 849 13.30 -53.34 1.47
N GLU A 850 14.10 -52.50 2.13
CA GLU A 850 14.98 -52.91 3.22
C GLU A 850 14.19 -53.16 4.52
N ILE A 851 13.11 -52.42 4.72
CA ILE A 851 12.21 -52.56 5.87
C ILE A 851 11.07 -53.57 5.62
N GLU A 852 10.68 -53.84 4.37
CA GLU A 852 9.56 -54.76 4.04
C GLU A 852 9.80 -56.19 4.57
N ASP A 853 11.00 -56.75 4.42
CA ASP A 853 11.32 -58.11 4.91
C ASP A 853 11.18 -58.19 6.44
N TYR A 854 11.53 -57.10 7.14
CA TYR A 854 11.42 -56.97 8.59
C TYR A 854 9.97 -56.82 9.05
N LEU A 855 9.22 -55.91 8.44
CA LEU A 855 7.81 -55.67 8.75
C LEU A 855 6.96 -56.94 8.50
N ASN A 856 7.28 -57.68 7.43
CA ASN A 856 6.69 -59.00 7.16
C ASN A 856 7.04 -60.05 8.22
N TRP A 857 8.26 -60.03 8.76
CA TRP A 857 8.68 -60.95 9.83
C TRP A 857 7.92 -60.70 11.14
N MET A 858 7.65 -59.44 11.47
CA MET A 858 6.81 -59.05 12.63
C MET A 858 5.32 -59.35 12.44
N GLY A 859 4.91 -59.81 11.25
CA GLY A 859 3.50 -60.04 10.94
C GLY A 859 2.71 -58.75 10.69
N ARG A 860 3.40 -57.64 10.42
CA ARG A 860 2.86 -56.32 10.06
C ARG A 860 3.20 -56.02 8.59
N PRO A 861 2.62 -56.75 7.61
CA PRO A 861 3.03 -56.65 6.21
C PRO A 861 2.78 -55.24 5.65
N VAL A 862 3.82 -54.65 5.11
CA VAL A 862 3.82 -53.33 4.46
C VAL A 862 3.89 -53.49 2.95
N HIS A 863 3.18 -52.62 2.22
CA HIS A 863 3.35 -52.51 0.78
C HIS A 863 4.41 -51.44 0.49
N SER A 864 5.56 -51.86 -0.05
CA SER A 864 6.75 -51.03 -0.32
C SER A 864 6.52 -49.77 -1.18
N ALA A 865 5.32 -49.54 -1.71
CA ALA A 865 4.95 -48.36 -2.49
C ALA A 865 4.20 -47.30 -1.65
N ASP A 866 3.84 -47.63 -0.41
CA ASP A 866 2.95 -46.87 0.46
C ASP A 866 3.63 -46.45 1.79
N ASN A 867 4.96 -46.62 1.92
CA ASN A 867 5.71 -46.11 3.07
C ASN A 867 5.87 -44.59 2.93
N THR A 868 5.00 -43.84 3.60
CA THR A 868 5.02 -42.37 3.68
C THR A 868 5.02 -41.95 5.15
N GLY A 869 5.72 -40.87 5.48
CA GLY A 869 5.54 -40.20 6.78
C GLY A 869 4.22 -39.43 6.81
N GLY A 870 3.74 -39.03 7.98
CA GLY A 870 2.49 -38.26 8.12
C GLY A 870 2.67 -37.03 9.01
N ALA A 871 2.07 -35.91 8.65
CA ALA A 871 2.16 -34.66 9.42
C ALA A 871 1.61 -34.80 10.86
N ILE A 872 0.54 -35.57 11.03
CA ILE A 872 -0.03 -35.89 12.35
C ILE A 872 0.58 -37.20 12.86
N PHE A 873 0.21 -38.33 12.24
CA PHE A 873 0.66 -39.65 12.67
C PHE A 873 1.50 -40.37 11.63
N GLY A 874 2.60 -41.00 12.07
CA GLY A 874 3.43 -41.86 11.21
C GLY A 874 2.82 -43.23 10.95
N ARG A 875 2.18 -43.84 11.96
CA ARG A 875 1.50 -45.14 11.84
C ARG A 875 0.34 -45.27 12.83
N GLY A 876 -0.77 -45.81 12.32
CA GLY A 876 -1.94 -46.25 13.10
C GLY A 876 -1.98 -47.75 13.33
N ASP A 877 -2.40 -48.20 14.51
CA ASP A 877 -2.64 -49.62 14.77
C ASP A 877 -4.10 -49.95 15.13
N ASP A 878 -4.88 -49.01 15.70
CA ASP A 878 -6.33 -49.17 15.92
C ASP A 878 -7.17 -48.57 14.76
N ALA A 879 -8.41 -49.07 14.62
CA ALA A 879 -9.36 -48.61 13.60
C ALA A 879 -10.37 -47.56 14.07
N ASN A 880 -10.28 -47.16 15.34
CA ASN A 880 -11.26 -46.33 16.03
C ASN A 880 -10.67 -45.05 16.64
N ASP A 881 -9.43 -44.68 16.32
CA ASP A 881 -8.92 -43.36 16.68
C ASP A 881 -9.83 -42.27 16.09
N GLY A 882 -10.31 -41.39 16.96
CA GLY A 882 -11.15 -40.25 16.63
C GLY A 882 -10.28 -39.03 16.35
N PHE A 883 -10.66 -38.25 15.35
CA PHE A 883 -10.08 -36.93 15.10
C PHE A 883 -11.24 -35.94 15.09
N ASP A 884 -11.13 -34.85 15.83
CA ASP A 884 -12.09 -33.76 15.78
C ASP A 884 -11.70 -32.76 14.66
N ASP A 885 -12.57 -31.80 14.36
CA ASP A 885 -12.40 -30.80 13.30
C ASP A 885 -11.43 -29.66 13.67
N SER A 886 -10.84 -29.75 14.85
CA SER A 886 -9.78 -28.92 15.44
C SER A 886 -8.37 -29.54 15.30
N VAL A 887 -8.22 -30.55 14.43
CA VAL A 887 -6.93 -31.15 14.07
C VAL A 887 -6.49 -30.69 12.68
N TYR A 888 -5.33 -30.03 12.60
CA TYR A 888 -4.86 -29.40 11.36
C TYR A 888 -3.44 -29.79 10.96
N TYR A 889 -3.13 -29.71 9.66
CA TYR A 889 -1.76 -29.86 9.19
C TYR A 889 -1.47 -28.93 8.01
N ASN A 890 -0.23 -28.48 7.92
CA ASN A 890 0.21 -27.65 6.80
C ASN A 890 0.39 -28.46 5.52
N VAL A 891 -0.40 -28.15 4.49
CA VAL A 891 -0.34 -28.84 3.19
C VAL A 891 0.75 -28.30 2.26
N ASP A 892 1.29 -27.12 2.56
CA ASP A 892 2.40 -26.54 1.79
C ASP A 892 3.71 -27.30 2.07
N ASP A 893 3.88 -27.80 3.29
CA ASP A 893 5.08 -28.52 3.72
C ASP A 893 4.94 -30.04 3.62
N HIS A 894 3.75 -30.61 3.88
CA HIS A 894 3.53 -32.05 3.71
C HIS A 894 2.15 -32.41 3.15
N GLU A 895 2.11 -33.29 2.16
CA GLU A 895 0.89 -33.62 1.42
C GLU A 895 -0.12 -34.46 2.23
N SER A 896 0.32 -35.13 3.31
CA SER A 896 -0.50 -36.13 4.02
C SER A 896 -0.43 -36.00 5.55
N ALA A 897 -1.60 -35.88 6.19
CA ALA A 897 -1.74 -35.95 7.63
C ALA A 897 -1.26 -37.28 8.24
N PHE A 898 -1.34 -38.36 7.46
CA PHE A 898 -1.18 -39.71 7.96
C PHE A 898 -0.16 -40.48 7.12
N GLY A 899 0.73 -41.19 7.81
CA GLY A 899 1.62 -42.17 7.24
C GLY A 899 0.94 -43.53 7.03
N GLU A 900 1.72 -44.60 7.04
CA GLU A 900 1.22 -45.92 6.64
C GLU A 900 0.27 -46.55 7.69
N HIS A 901 -0.80 -47.19 7.19
CA HIS A 901 -1.67 -48.12 7.92
C HIS A 901 -2.57 -47.52 9.00
N VAL A 902 -3.01 -46.27 8.87
CA VAL A 902 -4.05 -45.75 9.77
C VAL A 902 -5.41 -46.35 9.39
N ILE A 903 -6.04 -47.09 10.30
CA ILE A 903 -7.23 -47.91 10.01
C ILE A 903 -8.47 -47.08 10.42
N GLY A 904 -9.56 -47.05 9.62
CA GLY A 904 -10.83 -46.40 10.02
C GLY A 904 -11.45 -45.45 9.00
N GLU A 905 -12.61 -44.88 9.34
CA GLU A 905 -13.23 -43.76 8.62
C GLU A 905 -12.76 -42.49 9.34
N GLN A 906 -11.70 -41.87 8.84
CA GLN A 906 -11.07 -40.67 9.39
C GLN A 906 -11.59 -39.48 8.63
N ILE A 907 -12.40 -38.63 9.26
CA ILE A 907 -13.28 -37.70 8.52
C ILE A 907 -12.93 -36.24 8.76
N ASP A 908 -12.14 -35.91 9.79
CA ASP A 908 -12.17 -34.53 10.32
C ASP A 908 -10.79 -33.83 10.45
N VAL A 909 -9.66 -34.50 10.14
CA VAL A 909 -8.35 -33.81 10.02
C VAL A 909 -8.33 -32.91 8.78
N THR A 910 -7.99 -31.64 8.98
CA THR A 910 -8.11 -30.62 7.94
C THR A 910 -6.75 -30.06 7.52
N GLY A 911 -6.43 -30.16 6.23
CA GLY A 911 -5.26 -29.53 5.65
C GLY A 911 -5.46 -28.03 5.43
N ARG A 912 -4.46 -27.21 5.78
CA ARG A 912 -4.43 -25.76 5.62
C ARG A 912 -3.13 -25.31 5.00
N HIS A 913 -3.17 -24.25 4.21
CA HIS A 913 -1.96 -23.60 3.71
C HIS A 913 -1.31 -22.75 4.81
N THR A 914 -0.02 -22.45 4.71
CA THR A 914 0.73 -21.64 5.70
C THR A 914 0.01 -20.34 6.05
N HIS A 915 -0.42 -19.58 5.04
CA HIS A 915 -1.14 -18.31 5.20
C HIS A 915 -2.55 -18.44 5.81
N GLU A 916 -3.10 -19.66 5.89
CA GLU A 916 -4.37 -19.94 6.57
C GLU A 916 -4.14 -20.36 8.03
N MET A 917 -2.91 -20.67 8.41
CA MET A 917 -2.53 -21.13 9.76
C MET A 917 -1.81 -20.06 10.59
N GLN A 918 -1.49 -18.91 10.00
CA GLN A 918 -0.72 -17.84 10.64
C GLN A 918 -1.54 -16.56 10.78
N GLY A 919 -1.09 -15.69 11.69
CA GLY A 919 -1.69 -14.40 11.95
C GLY A 919 -2.97 -14.48 12.78
N LEU A 920 -3.47 -13.32 13.17
CA LEU A 920 -4.62 -13.22 14.08
C LEU A 920 -5.93 -13.69 13.47
N ASN A 921 -6.00 -13.62 12.15
CA ASN A 921 -7.12 -14.14 11.40
C ASN A 921 -7.15 -15.68 11.38
N ALA A 922 -6.17 -16.40 11.95
CA ALA A 922 -6.19 -17.86 12.09
C ALA A 922 -7.43 -18.36 12.85
N THR A 923 -8.00 -17.51 13.72
CA THR A 923 -9.26 -17.73 14.44
C THR A 923 -10.50 -17.81 13.53
N ASP A 924 -10.40 -17.40 12.25
CA ASP A 924 -11.52 -17.35 11.32
C ASP A 924 -12.13 -18.75 11.04
N PRO A 925 -13.46 -18.82 10.89
CA PRO A 925 -14.13 -20.03 10.39
C PRO A 925 -13.58 -20.44 9.02
N GLY A 926 -13.03 -21.65 8.92
CA GLY A 926 -12.42 -22.16 7.69
C GLY A 926 -10.90 -22.06 7.65
N LYS A 927 -10.27 -21.57 8.72
CA LYS A 927 -8.83 -21.64 9.00
C LYS A 927 -8.58 -22.60 10.17
N LEU A 928 -7.97 -22.11 11.26
CA LEU A 928 -7.76 -22.82 12.54
C LEU A 928 -8.87 -22.52 13.56
N GLY A 929 -9.96 -21.85 13.17
CA GLY A 929 -11.02 -21.37 14.06
C GLY A 929 -11.81 -22.40 14.90
N ASN A 930 -11.53 -23.71 14.79
CA ASN A 930 -12.07 -24.71 15.74
C ASN A 930 -11.11 -25.00 16.91
N LEU A 931 -9.91 -24.41 16.91
CA LEU A 931 -9.09 -24.33 18.12
C LEU A 931 -9.83 -23.49 19.18
N HIS A 932 -9.69 -23.86 20.45
CA HIS A 932 -10.26 -23.13 21.57
C HIS A 932 -9.32 -21.99 21.96
N TYR A 933 -9.60 -20.80 21.45
CA TYR A 933 -8.80 -19.60 21.73
C TYR A 933 -9.10 -19.00 23.11
N GLU A 934 -8.17 -18.19 23.63
CA GLU A 934 -8.22 -17.54 24.94
C GLU A 934 -9.48 -16.69 25.13
N GLU A 935 -9.97 -16.04 24.07
CA GLU A 935 -11.23 -15.29 24.05
C GLU A 935 -12.45 -16.15 24.45
N ASP A 936 -12.40 -17.45 24.14
CA ASP A 936 -13.41 -18.45 24.48
C ASP A 936 -13.08 -19.22 25.78
N GLY A 937 -12.02 -18.80 26.48
CA GLY A 937 -11.49 -19.45 27.69
C GLY A 937 -10.69 -20.72 27.40
N GLY A 938 -10.17 -20.86 26.17
CA GLY A 938 -9.29 -21.94 25.76
C GLY A 938 -7.81 -21.60 25.87
N PRO A 939 -6.90 -22.53 25.54
CA PRO A 939 -5.47 -22.36 25.75
C PRO A 939 -4.72 -21.68 24.59
N TRP A 940 -5.36 -21.47 23.44
CA TRP A 940 -4.70 -20.96 22.24
C TRP A 940 -4.75 -19.43 22.15
N VAL A 941 -3.67 -18.83 21.70
CA VAL A 941 -3.56 -17.40 21.40
C VAL A 941 -3.12 -17.29 19.95
N ALA A 942 -3.85 -16.51 19.16
CA ALA A 942 -3.39 -16.18 17.82
C ALA A 942 -2.33 -15.07 17.93
N ILE A 943 -1.26 -15.19 17.15
CA ILE A 943 -0.11 -14.28 17.20
C ILE A 943 -0.01 -13.55 15.85
N PRO A 944 0.33 -12.26 15.82
CA PRO A 944 0.57 -11.56 14.57
C PRO A 944 1.63 -12.26 13.72
N ASP A 945 1.38 -12.41 12.42
CA ASP A 945 2.31 -12.97 11.41
C ASP A 945 2.94 -14.35 11.68
N THR A 946 2.60 -15.03 12.78
CA THR A 946 3.12 -16.36 13.14
C THR A 946 1.98 -17.35 13.42
N TYR A 947 2.32 -18.62 13.67
CA TYR A 947 1.33 -19.63 14.05
C TYR A 947 0.76 -19.33 15.45
N PRO A 948 -0.51 -19.68 15.74
CA PRO A 948 -1.04 -19.62 17.10
C PRO A 948 -0.11 -20.31 18.10
N ARG A 949 -0.03 -19.81 19.33
CA ARG A 949 0.76 -20.42 20.40
C ARG A 949 -0.11 -20.69 21.61
N PHE A 950 0.37 -21.43 22.59
CA PHE A 950 -0.34 -21.55 23.85
C PHE A 950 -0.10 -20.33 24.74
N ALA A 951 -1.13 -19.91 25.48
CA ALA A 951 -1.05 -18.77 26.39
C ALA A 951 0.11 -18.89 27.39
N TRP A 952 0.33 -20.10 27.94
CA TRP A 952 1.39 -20.34 28.93
C TRP A 952 2.79 -20.07 28.39
N GLU A 953 3.02 -20.24 27.08
CA GLU A 953 4.33 -20.00 26.47
C GLU A 953 4.64 -18.51 26.45
N LEU A 954 3.63 -17.70 26.08
CA LEU A 954 3.74 -16.25 26.08
C LEU A 954 3.87 -15.72 27.51
N GLU A 955 3.11 -16.26 28.45
CA GLU A 955 3.24 -15.90 29.87
C GLU A 955 4.64 -16.21 30.42
N ALA A 956 5.26 -17.31 29.97
CA ALA A 956 6.60 -17.70 30.38
C ALA A 956 7.72 -16.86 29.73
N GLU A 957 7.52 -16.38 28.50
CA GLU A 957 8.45 -15.52 27.75
C GLU A 957 8.23 -14.01 28.02
N GLY A 958 7.12 -13.66 28.68
CA GLY A 958 6.68 -12.28 28.85
C GLY A 958 5.82 -11.81 27.67
N VAL A 959 4.66 -11.19 27.96
CA VAL A 959 3.73 -10.70 26.93
C VAL A 959 3.66 -9.18 26.95
N PHE A 960 3.81 -8.55 25.78
CA PHE A 960 3.43 -7.16 25.58
C PHE A 960 1.97 -7.11 25.12
N GLU A 961 1.08 -6.77 26.05
CA GLU A 961 -0.29 -6.45 25.71
C GLU A 961 -0.38 -4.98 25.28
N VAL A 962 -1.16 -4.73 24.24
CA VAL A 962 -1.51 -3.37 23.79
C VAL A 962 -3.01 -3.23 23.92
N GLU A 963 -3.49 -2.15 24.55
CA GLU A 963 -4.90 -1.80 24.67
C GLU A 963 -5.10 -0.38 24.15
N ILE A 964 -6.05 -0.19 23.24
CA ILE A 964 -6.46 1.14 22.78
C ILE A 964 -7.41 1.72 23.85
N ASP A 965 -6.93 2.72 24.58
CA ASP A 965 -7.68 3.35 25.67
C ASP A 965 -8.74 4.33 25.16
N ASP A 966 -8.35 5.16 24.20
CA ASP A 966 -9.18 6.22 23.62
C ASP A 966 -8.78 6.47 22.17
N ILE A 967 -9.76 6.84 21.36
CA ILE A 967 -9.55 7.32 19.98
C ILE A 967 -10.18 8.69 19.89
N GLU A 968 -9.45 9.64 19.33
CA GLU A 968 -9.98 10.98 19.06
C GLU A 968 -11.28 10.93 18.24
N GLU A 969 -12.36 11.51 18.78
CA GLU A 969 -13.66 11.62 18.10
C GLU A 969 -13.68 12.84 17.14
N ASP A 970 -14.54 12.79 16.11
CA ASP A 970 -14.78 13.89 15.14
C ASP A 970 -13.58 14.25 14.22
N VAL A 971 -12.71 13.28 13.90
CA VAL A 971 -11.59 13.45 12.96
C VAL A 971 -12.13 13.56 11.53
N THR A 972 -11.78 14.61 10.81
CA THR A 972 -12.14 14.78 9.40
C THR A 972 -11.02 14.29 8.49
N ALA A 973 -11.34 13.71 7.34
CA ALA A 973 -10.33 13.29 6.36
C ALA A 973 -9.38 14.46 6.00
N GLY A 974 -8.08 14.26 6.20
CA GLY A 974 -7.06 15.31 6.13
C GLY A 974 -6.57 15.83 7.50
N GLU A 975 -7.14 15.36 8.62
CA GLU A 975 -6.73 15.67 9.99
C GLU A 975 -5.96 14.49 10.64
N THR A 976 -5.22 14.77 11.72
CA THR A 976 -4.54 13.76 12.52
C THR A 976 -5.53 13.11 13.49
N ALA A 977 -5.62 11.79 13.49
CA ALA A 977 -6.27 11.03 14.55
C ALA A 977 -5.22 10.63 15.60
N THR A 978 -5.49 10.93 16.87
CA THR A 978 -4.68 10.42 17.99
C THR A 978 -5.32 9.17 18.59
N ILE A 979 -4.51 8.14 18.80
CA ILE A 979 -4.89 6.87 19.42
C ILE A 979 -4.06 6.73 20.69
N ASP A 980 -4.70 6.83 21.86
CA ASP A 980 -4.04 6.59 23.15
C ASP A 980 -4.00 5.08 23.42
N VAL A 981 -2.83 4.59 23.79
CA VAL A 981 -2.54 3.17 23.95
C VAL A 981 -1.86 2.92 25.28
N THR A 982 -2.34 1.95 26.04
CA THR A 982 -1.61 1.38 27.17
C THR A 982 -0.88 0.14 26.71
N VAL A 983 0.44 0.17 26.84
CA VAL A 983 1.30 -1.00 26.66
C VAL A 983 1.56 -1.59 28.03
N THR A 984 1.11 -2.82 28.23
CA THR A 984 1.28 -3.56 29.48
C THR A 984 2.23 -4.71 29.26
N SER A 985 3.33 -4.75 30.00
CA SER A 985 4.18 -5.92 30.07
C SER A 985 3.65 -6.83 31.18
N ARG A 986 3.17 -8.01 30.82
CA ARG A 986 2.89 -9.09 31.76
C ARG A 986 4.08 -10.02 31.78
N TYR A 987 5.05 -9.63 32.60
CA TYR A 987 6.35 -10.29 32.68
C TYR A 987 6.38 -11.36 33.77
N GLN A 988 6.88 -12.55 33.43
CA GLN A 988 7.49 -13.48 34.39
C GLN A 988 8.89 -13.93 33.97
N ASP A 989 9.41 -13.50 32.82
CA ASP A 989 10.79 -13.81 32.44
C ASP A 989 11.74 -12.99 33.33
N ARG A 990 12.74 -13.64 33.93
CA ARG A 990 13.51 -13.07 35.05
C ARG A 990 14.96 -12.74 34.69
N ASP A 991 15.36 -12.99 33.45
CA ASP A 991 16.73 -12.87 32.99
C ASP A 991 17.04 -11.46 32.42
N GLU A 992 16.05 -10.72 31.90
CA GLU A 992 16.24 -9.36 31.33
C GLU A 992 15.66 -8.27 32.26
N GLU A 993 16.47 -7.26 32.65
CA GLU A 993 16.03 -6.14 33.52
C GLU A 993 15.04 -5.17 32.80
N SER A 994 14.98 -5.21 31.46
CA SER A 994 14.02 -4.47 30.64
C SER A 994 13.91 -5.06 29.24
N VAL A 995 12.72 -5.03 28.64
CA VAL A 995 12.51 -5.46 27.24
C VAL A 995 11.93 -4.33 26.42
N THR A 996 12.43 -4.19 25.19
CA THR A 996 11.99 -3.20 24.21
C THR A 996 11.27 -3.88 23.06
N GLN A 997 10.02 -3.50 22.80
CA GLN A 997 9.28 -3.91 21.60
C GLN A 997 8.87 -2.71 20.75
N THR A 998 8.67 -2.94 19.46
CA THR A 998 8.12 -1.93 18.54
C THR A 998 6.60 -2.08 18.50
N ILE A 999 5.90 -1.04 18.95
CA ILE A 999 4.44 -0.93 18.86
C ILE A 999 4.09 -0.23 17.56
N THR A 1000 3.17 -0.79 16.79
CA THR A 1000 2.81 -0.33 15.44
C THR A 1000 1.33 0.02 15.38
N LEU A 1001 0.98 1.19 14.82
CA LEU A 1001 -0.38 1.57 14.48
C LEU A 1001 -0.62 1.35 12.99
N THR A 1002 -1.70 0.65 12.66
CA THR A 1002 -2.12 0.34 11.31
C THR A 1002 -3.50 0.93 11.04
N ASN A 1003 -3.67 1.57 9.88
CA ASN A 1003 -4.94 2.15 9.48
C ASN A 1003 -5.92 1.10 8.89
N PRO A 1004 -7.19 1.47 8.58
CA PRO A 1004 -8.18 0.55 8.04
C PRO A 1004 -7.83 -0.12 6.71
N ASP A 1005 -6.89 0.45 5.94
CA ASP A 1005 -6.39 -0.11 4.69
C ASP A 1005 -5.23 -1.10 4.90
N GLY A 1006 -4.80 -1.31 6.15
CA GLY A 1006 -3.72 -2.22 6.51
C GLY A 1006 -2.32 -1.61 6.32
N GLN A 1007 -2.21 -0.28 6.23
CA GLN A 1007 -0.92 0.42 6.16
C GLN A 1007 -0.46 0.81 7.56
N ILE A 1008 0.82 0.57 7.87
CA ILE A 1008 1.44 1.08 9.09
C ILE A 1008 1.54 2.60 8.95
N VAL A 1009 0.94 3.32 9.87
CA VAL A 1009 0.86 4.79 9.88
C VAL A 1009 1.66 5.41 11.03
N ASP A 1010 1.99 4.61 12.06
CA ASP A 1010 2.89 5.03 13.13
C ASP A 1010 3.59 3.83 13.78
N THR A 1011 4.75 4.08 14.40
CA THR A 1011 5.50 3.08 15.18
C THR A 1011 6.23 3.75 16.34
N GLU A 1012 6.16 3.16 17.54
CA GLU A 1012 6.89 3.60 18.73
C GLU A 1012 7.64 2.45 19.38
N GLN A 1013 8.90 2.66 19.76
CA GLN A 1013 9.63 1.69 20.60
C GLN A 1013 9.29 1.90 22.08
N VAL A 1014 8.84 0.82 22.72
CA VAL A 1014 8.44 0.82 24.11
C VAL A 1014 9.32 -0.14 24.89
N THR A 1015 10.19 0.43 25.71
CA THR A 1015 10.92 -0.28 26.75
C THR A 1015 10.10 -0.30 28.04
N LEU A 1016 9.88 -1.48 28.60
CA LEU A 1016 9.27 -1.69 29.91
C LEU A 1016 10.27 -2.40 30.83
N GLU A 1017 10.36 -1.97 32.09
CA GLU A 1017 11.30 -2.55 33.07
C GLU A 1017 10.64 -3.79 33.69
N SER A 1018 11.40 -4.88 33.86
CA SER A 1018 10.87 -6.10 34.49
C SER A 1018 10.75 -5.90 36.01
N SER A 1019 9.53 -5.83 36.51
CA SER A 1019 9.25 -5.74 37.95
C SER A 1019 8.54 -7.03 38.40
N LEU A 1020 9.24 -7.84 39.21
CA LEU A 1020 8.80 -9.16 39.71
C LEU A 1020 7.50 -9.16 40.55
N ASP A 1021 6.86 -8.00 40.76
CA ASP A 1021 5.75 -7.84 41.73
C ASP A 1021 4.54 -7.04 41.19
N GLU A 1022 4.62 -6.32 40.08
CA GLU A 1022 3.51 -5.53 39.48
C GLU A 1022 3.66 -5.48 37.94
N ASP A 1023 2.56 -5.62 37.19
CA ASP A 1023 2.50 -5.37 35.73
C ASP A 1023 3.04 -3.96 35.48
N ASP A 1024 4.03 -3.80 34.58
CA ASP A 1024 4.54 -2.49 34.20
C ASP A 1024 3.74 -1.97 33.00
N GLU A 1025 3.17 -0.78 33.16
CA GLU A 1025 2.27 -0.15 32.21
C GLU A 1025 2.90 1.16 31.72
N LYS A 1026 2.96 1.34 30.40
CA LYS A 1026 3.34 2.61 29.77
C LYS A 1026 2.22 3.08 28.86
N GLU A 1027 1.71 4.25 29.16
CA GLU A 1027 0.80 4.99 28.26
C GLU A 1027 1.64 5.65 27.17
N ILE A 1028 1.28 5.39 25.91
CA ILE A 1028 1.82 6.01 24.71
C ILE A 1028 0.68 6.59 23.86
N SER A 1029 1.00 7.46 22.90
CA SER A 1029 0.02 8.00 21.97
C SER A 1029 0.56 7.82 20.55
N LEU A 1030 -0.16 7.06 19.74
CA LEU A 1030 0.17 6.84 18.32
C LEU A 1030 -0.72 7.72 17.45
N VAL A 1031 -0.19 8.20 16.33
CA VAL A 1031 -0.86 9.18 15.47
C VAL A 1031 -1.10 8.65 14.05
N TRP A 1032 -2.28 8.88 13.51
CA TRP A 1032 -2.57 8.62 12.10
C TRP A 1032 -2.90 9.91 11.37
N GLN A 1033 -2.03 10.32 10.44
CA GLN A 1033 -2.31 11.38 9.48
C GLN A 1033 -3.26 10.86 8.39
N THR A 1034 -4.53 11.27 8.43
CA THR A 1034 -5.54 10.81 7.46
C THR A 1034 -5.44 11.60 6.14
N ASP A 1035 -5.63 10.93 5.00
CA ASP A 1035 -5.73 11.55 3.68
C ASP A 1035 -7.19 11.86 3.30
N PHE A 1036 -7.40 12.72 2.30
CA PHE A 1036 -8.75 13.04 1.76
C PHE A 1036 -9.50 11.84 1.13
N GLY A 1037 -8.88 10.66 1.10
CA GLY A 1037 -9.50 9.40 0.66
C GLY A 1037 -9.81 8.42 1.81
N ASP A 1038 -9.48 8.79 3.05
CA ASP A 1038 -9.65 7.95 4.24
C ASP A 1038 -11.01 8.18 4.93
N ASP A 1039 -11.89 8.99 4.33
CA ASP A 1039 -13.23 9.24 4.85
C ASP A 1039 -14.08 7.96 4.89
N GLY A 1040 -14.71 7.73 6.04
CA GLY A 1040 -15.52 6.55 6.29
C GLY A 1040 -15.28 5.94 7.66
N VAL A 1041 -15.80 4.72 7.83
CA VAL A 1041 -15.71 3.98 9.09
C VAL A 1041 -14.82 2.77 8.86
N GLY A 1042 -13.76 2.68 9.64
CA GLY A 1042 -12.76 1.62 9.57
C GLY A 1042 -12.25 1.23 10.96
N ASN A 1043 -11.41 0.20 11.03
CA ASN A 1043 -10.73 -0.14 12.28
C ASN A 1043 -9.28 0.30 12.18
N VAL A 1044 -8.80 1.00 13.20
CA VAL A 1044 -7.36 1.11 13.45
C VAL A 1044 -6.93 -0.07 14.29
N THR A 1045 -5.69 -0.51 14.09
CA THR A 1045 -5.11 -1.65 14.79
C THR A 1045 -3.78 -1.24 15.37
N VAL A 1046 -3.64 -1.37 16.69
CA VAL A 1046 -2.37 -1.20 17.40
C VAL A 1046 -1.81 -2.58 17.69
N ARG A 1047 -0.52 -2.77 17.43
CA ARG A 1047 0.10 -4.10 17.42
C ARG A 1047 1.51 -4.08 18.02
N SER A 1048 1.73 -4.98 18.96
CA SER A 1048 3.05 -5.44 19.44
C SER A 1048 3.45 -6.73 18.72
N ASP A 1049 4.61 -7.30 19.04
CA ASP A 1049 5.01 -8.59 18.49
C ASP A 1049 4.11 -9.74 19.01
N ASP A 1050 3.48 -9.57 20.18
CA ASP A 1050 2.70 -10.61 20.86
C ASP A 1050 1.19 -10.48 20.67
N ARG A 1051 0.69 -9.24 20.65
CA ARG A 1051 -0.75 -8.92 20.70
C ARG A 1051 -1.09 -7.74 19.80
N GLU A 1052 -2.34 -7.68 19.37
CA GLU A 1052 -2.91 -6.49 18.76
C GLU A 1052 -4.25 -6.15 19.43
N ASP A 1053 -4.61 -4.88 19.40
CA ASP A 1053 -5.95 -4.40 19.70
C ASP A 1053 -6.46 -3.56 18.54
N SER A 1054 -7.77 -3.61 18.30
CA SER A 1054 -8.40 -2.91 17.19
C SER A 1054 -9.67 -2.22 17.64
N ALA A 1055 -9.78 -0.95 17.28
CA ALA A 1055 -10.95 -0.15 17.60
C ALA A 1055 -11.45 0.59 16.35
N GLN A 1056 -12.77 0.80 16.31
CA GLN A 1056 -13.41 1.47 15.20
C GLN A 1056 -13.20 2.97 15.30
N ILE A 1057 -12.77 3.57 14.20
CA ILE A 1057 -12.64 5.01 14.01
C ILE A 1057 -13.57 5.44 12.88
N GLU A 1058 -14.21 6.60 13.05
CA GLU A 1058 -15.04 7.26 12.04
C GLU A 1058 -14.31 8.53 11.62
N ILE A 1059 -13.93 8.57 10.34
CA ILE A 1059 -13.31 9.73 9.70
C ILE A 1059 -14.38 10.43 8.87
N ASP A 1060 -14.74 11.65 9.26
CA ASP A 1060 -15.77 12.45 8.60
C ASP A 1060 -15.31 12.90 7.21
N SER A 1061 -16.19 12.79 6.22
CA SER A 1061 -15.97 13.42 4.93
C SER A 1061 -16.07 14.95 5.06
N ILE A 1062 -15.26 15.67 4.27
CA ILE A 1062 -15.25 17.15 4.31
C ILE A 1062 -16.61 17.78 3.94
N ASP A 1063 -17.52 17.02 3.31
CA ASP A 1063 -18.84 17.49 2.85
C ASP A 1063 -19.93 17.42 3.95
N ASP A 1064 -19.76 16.58 4.98
CA ASP A 1064 -20.79 16.31 6.01
C ASP A 1064 -20.97 17.47 7.02
N ARG A 1065 -20.06 18.46 7.02
CA ARG A 1065 -20.24 19.72 7.76
C ARG A 1065 -21.12 20.75 7.02
N THR A 1066 -21.70 20.40 5.86
CA THR A 1066 -22.64 21.27 5.12
C THR A 1066 -24.07 20.75 4.98
N GLY A 1067 -24.76 20.33 6.06
CA GLY A 1067 -26.19 20.08 5.88
C GLY A 1067 -27.09 19.69 7.04
N GLU A 1068 -27.50 20.63 7.90
CA GLU A 1068 -28.93 20.64 8.29
C GLU A 1068 -29.77 21.17 7.10
N SER A 1069 -30.03 20.30 6.11
CA SER A 1069 -31.11 20.51 5.16
C SER A 1069 -32.00 19.25 5.08
N ASP A 1070 -33.06 19.28 5.89
CA ASP A 1070 -34.15 18.30 5.87
C ASP A 1070 -34.94 18.45 4.55
N SER A 1071 -34.59 17.67 3.52
CA SER A 1071 -35.36 17.57 2.28
C SER A 1071 -36.13 16.25 2.21
N SER A 1072 -37.35 16.26 2.75
CA SER A 1072 -38.41 15.36 2.28
C SER A 1072 -39.33 16.11 1.31
N VAL A 1073 -39.06 15.95 0.01
CA VAL A 1073 -39.94 16.44 -1.06
C VAL A 1073 -40.91 15.32 -1.45
N ASP A 1074 -42.14 15.40 -0.94
CA ASP A 1074 -43.29 14.79 -1.59
C ASP A 1074 -44.53 15.70 -1.42
N ASP A 1075 -45.33 15.79 -2.49
CA ASP A 1075 -46.64 16.43 -2.63
C ASP A 1075 -46.76 17.97 -2.92
N ILE A 1076 -46.78 18.27 -4.22
CA ILE A 1076 -47.82 19.01 -4.99
C ILE A 1076 -48.74 19.99 -4.20
N VAL A 1077 -48.78 21.26 -4.62
CA VAL A 1077 -49.94 22.01 -5.20
C VAL A 1077 -49.73 23.54 -5.07
N GLY A 1078 -49.37 24.16 -6.18
CA GLY A 1078 -50.03 25.30 -6.84
C GLY A 1078 -50.39 26.58 -6.07
N GLY A 1079 -49.97 27.72 -6.64
CA GLY A 1079 -50.83 28.90 -6.74
C GLY A 1079 -50.14 30.24 -6.53
N ASP A 1080 -49.95 30.97 -7.63
CA ASP A 1080 -49.60 32.40 -7.70
C ASP A 1080 -50.28 33.27 -6.64
N SER A 1081 -49.53 34.21 -6.05
CA SER A 1081 -49.90 35.63 -6.03
C SER A 1081 -48.77 36.52 -5.50
N GLU A 1082 -48.28 37.41 -6.36
CA GLU A 1082 -47.57 38.64 -6.00
C GLU A 1082 -48.41 39.53 -5.05
N ILE A 1083 -47.74 40.31 -4.19
CA ILE A 1083 -47.80 41.79 -4.12
C ILE A 1083 -47.20 42.34 -2.80
N ASP A 1084 -46.18 43.20 -3.00
CA ASP A 1084 -45.74 44.44 -2.33
C ASP A 1084 -45.60 44.61 -0.79
N ILE A 1085 -44.35 44.90 -0.42
CA ILE A 1085 -43.80 46.09 0.30
C ILE A 1085 -44.46 46.52 1.63
N ASP A 1086 -43.70 46.54 2.73
CA ASP A 1086 -43.37 47.81 3.42
C ASP A 1086 -42.13 47.71 4.34
N VAL A 1087 -41.39 48.81 4.32
CA VAL A 1087 -40.12 49.13 4.96
C VAL A 1087 -40.39 49.64 6.38
N ASP A 1088 -39.52 49.35 7.35
CA ASP A 1088 -39.11 50.38 8.31
C ASP A 1088 -37.84 50.00 9.09
N ALA A 1089 -36.90 50.94 9.03
CA ALA A 1089 -35.65 51.01 9.79
C ALA A 1089 -35.88 51.17 11.31
N VAL A 1090 -34.79 51.07 12.08
CA VAL A 1090 -34.28 52.15 12.97
C VAL A 1090 -33.29 51.58 14.00
N GLU A 1091 -32.01 51.89 13.72
CA GLU A 1091 -30.99 52.52 14.57
C GLU A 1091 -30.53 51.95 15.94
N VAL A 1092 -29.21 51.68 15.94
CA VAL A 1092 -28.11 52.35 16.69
C VAL A 1092 -27.94 52.05 18.18
N SER A 1093 -26.78 51.44 18.48
CA SER A 1093 -25.68 52.13 19.19
C SER A 1093 -24.32 51.68 18.69
#